data_AF-A0A6M0H1E6-F1
#
_entry.id   AF-A0A6M0H1E6-F1
#
_cell.length_a   1.000
_cell.length_b   1.000
_cell.length_c   1.000
_cell.angle_alpha   90.00
_cell.angle_beta   90.00
_cell.angle_gamma   90.00
#
_symmetry.space_group_name_H-M   'P 1'
#
loop_
_entity.id
_entity.type
_entity.pdbx_description
1 polymer ?
#
loop_
_entity_poly.entity_id
_entity_poly.type
_entity_poly.pdbx_seq_one_letter_code
_entity_poly.pdbx_strand_id
1 'polypeptide(L)'
;MYKKIDASKSFMDLEKDVLKLWEEKNVIQKNFDSNEDGEYFTFYDGPPTANGKPHVGHVLTRVMKDIIPRYKVMKGYKVLRKAGWDTHGLPVELEIEKKLGISGKPQIEKYGVEDFVKQCKESVFTYVEMWRQMSERLAYWVDMDTPYVTFHNNYIESVWWALKQMWDKELIYKGFKIMPYCPRCGTTLSSHEVAQGYKDVKDSSVYVKFKLKDEDKYVLVWTTTPWTLPSNVALAVNKKYDYVEVIQEEEHIIVSKSLLGKLQGEYEIVSEFKGEELLGKEYEQMFTFETPNKKAFYIVHGDYVTLTDGTGIVHIAPAYGDDDSKIGQLYGLPMINLVDAEGKFVDKVTPWAGIFVKKADEKIINALKEEGKLYKSEKFLHSYPHCWRCDTPLLYYPRDSWFVKMTAVRDKLVENNNKINWMPDNIRTGRMGNFLEGVIDWGISRNRYWGTPLPIWECECGHREMIGSIAELKEKGINVPEDIELHKPYIDNVHLNCPHCSKEMTRVEEVIDCWFDSGSMPFAQHHYPFENKELFEENFPAQFISEAVDQTRGWFYTLLAISTVVFEKNPFENCIVLGHVLDKDGLKMSKHKGNVLSPFTVLENQGADALRWYFYTASAPWLPSRFYEEAVIEAQRKFIGTLWNVYSFYILYAELDKFDPTKYEDFVSENVMDKWMMSKLNSLVKSTDEHLENYRITQGAKELEEFVDELSNWYVRRNRSRYWVEELTEDKIGAYMTLYRVLTTLAKIASPFIPFVTEEIYQNLVVAFDKNAPESVHLCKWPEYKAELADANLEEDMDRAYTIVKLGRSARNGANIKNRQPLGKMLVSAKSLPEYYGDIVKDELNIKEVELGADLSKYVNFEIKPNLPVLGKAYGKLIPGIRKAIGEMNQMELAQTINNGNTVNIEVNGTDIELNSEKLLITMQGLEGYAFAGEGEMGVVLDTTITQELREEGHVREILSKIQNMRKESGFEVADKINIYVSGNEMLENIIKKFEEQIAKDTLAVEIVYGGNANYQEVKVNGENLKLTVEKL
;
A
#
# COMPACT_ATOMS: atom_id res chain seq x y z
N MET A 1 -8.97 -36.50 22.05
CA MET A 1 -7.53 -36.64 22.37
C MET A 1 -6.78 -35.68 21.49
N TYR A 2 -5.73 -35.03 22.01
CA TYR A 2 -4.99 -34.05 21.24
C TYR A 2 -4.22 -34.72 20.11
N LYS A 3 -4.19 -34.07 18.94
CA LYS A 3 -3.29 -34.41 17.85
C LYS A 3 -1.88 -33.92 18.24
N LYS A 4 -0.93 -34.84 18.32
CA LYS A 4 0.48 -34.50 18.58
C LYS A 4 1.03 -33.63 17.45
N ILE A 5 1.87 -32.66 17.80
CA ILE A 5 2.52 -31.79 16.83
C ILE A 5 3.65 -32.55 16.16
N ASP A 6 3.60 -32.60 14.83
CA ASP A 6 4.63 -33.22 14.01
C ASP A 6 5.70 -32.20 13.66
N ALA A 7 6.87 -32.31 14.30
CA ALA A 7 8.00 -31.42 14.07
C ALA A 7 8.60 -31.52 12.66
N SER A 8 8.21 -32.52 11.85
CA SER A 8 8.64 -32.66 10.46
C SER A 8 7.78 -31.90 9.46
N LYS A 9 6.56 -31.46 9.84
CA LYS A 9 5.65 -30.70 8.97
C LYS A 9 5.99 -29.21 8.97
N SER A 10 6.05 -28.63 7.76
CA SER A 10 6.19 -27.19 7.59
C SER A 10 4.84 -26.46 7.73
N PHE A 11 4.87 -25.14 7.91
CA PHE A 11 3.64 -24.32 7.85
C PHE A 11 2.93 -24.45 6.50
N MET A 12 3.65 -24.70 5.40
CA MET A 12 3.05 -24.87 4.07
C MET A 12 2.28 -26.19 3.95
N ASP A 13 2.77 -27.25 4.60
CA ASP A 13 2.05 -28.53 4.67
C ASP A 13 0.77 -28.39 5.52
N LEU A 14 0.85 -27.64 6.62
CA LEU A 14 -0.30 -27.29 7.46
C LEU A 14 -1.36 -26.51 6.66
N GLU A 15 -0.96 -25.48 5.92
CA GLU A 15 -1.88 -24.69 5.09
C GLU A 15 -2.59 -25.58 4.04
N LYS A 16 -1.87 -26.51 3.42
CA LYS A 16 -2.45 -27.48 2.46
C LYS A 16 -3.44 -28.44 3.12
N ASP A 17 -3.16 -28.89 4.35
CA ASP A 17 -4.08 -29.74 5.13
C ASP A 17 -5.36 -28.97 5.50
N VAL A 18 -5.22 -27.69 5.89
CA VAL A 18 -6.37 -26.83 6.22
C VAL A 18 -7.21 -26.49 4.99
N LEU A 19 -6.61 -26.25 3.83
CA LEU A 19 -7.37 -26.05 2.59
C LEU A 19 -8.28 -27.26 2.28
N LYS A 20 -7.74 -28.48 2.40
CA LYS A 20 -8.53 -29.72 2.23
C LYS A 20 -9.64 -29.81 3.26
N LEU A 21 -9.36 -29.47 4.52
CA LEU A 21 -10.39 -29.45 5.57
C LEU A 21 -11.54 -28.51 5.23
N TRP A 22 -11.24 -27.29 4.77
CA TRP A 22 -12.27 -26.32 4.39
C TRP A 22 -13.10 -26.79 3.20
N GLU A 23 -12.48 -27.46 2.24
CA GLU A 23 -13.17 -28.08 1.09
C GLU A 23 -14.07 -29.24 1.56
N GLU A 24 -13.53 -30.21 2.30
CA GLU A 24 -14.25 -31.40 2.79
C GLU A 24 -15.45 -31.04 3.67
N LYS A 25 -15.33 -30.00 4.50
CA LYS A 25 -16.39 -29.52 5.39
C LYS A 25 -17.27 -28.43 4.77
N ASN A 26 -16.94 -27.95 3.57
CA ASN A 26 -17.61 -26.83 2.90
C ASN A 26 -17.67 -25.56 3.76
N VAL A 27 -16.56 -25.22 4.45
CA VAL A 27 -16.49 -24.11 5.40
C VAL A 27 -16.72 -22.76 4.74
N ILE A 28 -16.18 -22.57 3.53
CA ILE A 28 -16.26 -21.29 2.80
C ILE A 28 -17.72 -20.98 2.44
N GLN A 29 -18.45 -21.95 1.90
CA GLN A 29 -19.87 -21.76 1.58
C GLN A 29 -20.69 -21.51 2.84
N LYS A 30 -20.47 -22.27 3.92
CA LYS A 30 -21.13 -22.02 5.21
C LYS A 30 -20.85 -20.61 5.76
N ASN A 31 -19.64 -20.08 5.53
CA ASN A 31 -19.28 -18.71 5.90
C ASN A 31 -20.03 -17.67 5.04
N PHE A 32 -20.20 -17.92 3.74
CA PHE A 32 -20.98 -17.05 2.85
C PHE A 32 -22.48 -17.06 3.18
N ASP A 33 -23.01 -18.22 3.57
CA ASP A 33 -24.41 -18.41 3.98
C ASP A 33 -24.66 -18.01 5.45
N SER A 34 -23.63 -17.55 6.18
CA SER A 34 -23.78 -17.13 7.57
C SER A 34 -24.50 -15.78 7.69
N ASN A 35 -25.19 -15.59 8.82
CA ASN A 35 -25.87 -14.35 9.18
C ASN A 35 -26.93 -13.90 8.16
N GLU A 36 -27.77 -14.80 7.62
CA GLU A 36 -28.80 -14.44 6.61
C GLU A 36 -29.75 -13.31 7.08
N ASP A 37 -30.07 -13.28 8.38
CA ASP A 37 -30.89 -12.27 9.05
C ASP A 37 -30.07 -11.04 9.56
N GLY A 38 -28.76 -11.03 9.34
CA GLY A 38 -27.85 -9.97 9.78
C GLY A 38 -27.89 -8.74 8.88
N GLU A 39 -27.41 -7.61 9.41
CA GLU A 39 -27.24 -6.38 8.63
C GLU A 39 -26.20 -6.59 7.52
N TYR A 40 -26.46 -6.01 6.34
CA TYR A 40 -25.52 -6.08 5.23
C TYR A 40 -24.25 -5.27 5.51
N PHE A 41 -23.11 -5.88 5.19
CA PHE A 41 -21.86 -5.15 4.98
C PHE A 41 -21.38 -5.44 3.57
N THR A 42 -21.48 -4.44 2.71
CA THR A 42 -21.13 -4.50 1.29
C THR A 42 -19.68 -4.06 1.09
N PHE A 43 -18.92 -4.91 0.40
CA PHE A 43 -17.57 -4.63 -0.03
C PHE A 43 -17.50 -4.85 -1.55
N TYR A 44 -16.85 -3.92 -2.27
CA TYR A 44 -16.62 -4.09 -3.71
C TYR A 44 -15.19 -4.54 -4.00
N ASP A 45 -15.07 -5.65 -4.72
CA ASP A 45 -13.81 -6.13 -5.27
C ASP A 45 -13.53 -5.40 -6.59
N GLY A 46 -12.43 -4.64 -6.66
CA GLY A 46 -12.01 -4.02 -7.92
C GLY A 46 -11.69 -5.11 -8.95
N PRO A 47 -12.36 -5.14 -10.12
CA PRO A 47 -12.20 -6.24 -11.06
C PRO A 47 -10.80 -6.22 -11.70
N PRO A 48 -9.95 -7.23 -11.50
CA PRO A 48 -8.70 -7.31 -12.23
C PRO A 48 -8.95 -7.49 -13.73
N THR A 49 -8.07 -6.90 -14.55
CA THR A 49 -8.05 -7.20 -15.98
C THR A 49 -7.54 -8.63 -16.21
N ALA A 50 -8.33 -9.46 -16.88
CA ALA A 50 -8.01 -10.87 -17.12
C ALA A 50 -6.99 -11.09 -18.26
N ASN A 51 -5.92 -10.29 -18.32
CA ASN A 51 -4.95 -10.26 -19.44
C ASN A 51 -3.50 -10.53 -19.02
N GLY A 52 -3.29 -11.08 -17.82
CA GLY A 52 -1.94 -11.31 -17.32
C GLY A 52 -1.86 -12.11 -16.03
N LYS A 53 -0.65 -12.63 -15.78
CA LYS A 53 -0.31 -13.36 -14.56
C LYS A 53 -0.34 -12.43 -13.33
N PRO A 54 -0.76 -12.93 -12.16
CA PRO A 54 -0.72 -12.14 -10.95
C PRO A 54 0.71 -11.89 -10.46
N HIS A 55 0.89 -10.83 -9.66
CA HIS A 55 2.15 -10.44 -9.04
C HIS A 55 1.95 -10.12 -7.55
N VAL A 56 3.03 -9.94 -6.79
CA VAL A 56 2.97 -9.67 -5.34
C VAL A 56 2.09 -8.47 -4.95
N GLY A 57 2.01 -7.42 -5.79
CA GLY A 57 1.05 -6.33 -5.56
C GLY A 57 -0.42 -6.77 -5.48
N HIS A 58 -0.81 -7.83 -6.19
CA HIS A 58 -2.17 -8.39 -6.10
C HIS A 58 -2.38 -9.22 -4.83
N VAL A 59 -1.29 -9.71 -4.21
CA VAL A 59 -1.37 -10.33 -2.89
C VAL A 59 -1.71 -9.26 -1.87
N LEU A 60 -0.99 -8.14 -1.86
CA LEU A 60 -1.25 -7.01 -0.96
C LEU A 60 -2.71 -6.53 -1.07
N THR A 61 -3.22 -6.33 -2.29
CA THR A 61 -4.62 -5.89 -2.46
C THR A 61 -5.61 -6.92 -1.91
N ARG A 62 -5.40 -8.21 -2.19
CA ARG A 62 -6.31 -9.28 -1.72
C ARG A 62 -6.29 -9.48 -0.21
N VAL A 63 -5.12 -9.42 0.46
CA VAL A 63 -5.08 -9.56 1.93
C VAL A 63 -5.83 -8.42 2.62
N MET A 64 -5.69 -7.19 2.12
CA MET A 64 -6.41 -6.02 2.66
C MET A 64 -7.92 -6.10 2.39
N LYS A 65 -8.32 -6.67 1.26
CA LYS A 65 -9.72 -6.89 0.89
C LYS A 65 -10.37 -8.07 1.63
N ASP A 66 -9.59 -8.96 2.23
CA ASP A 66 -10.12 -10.15 2.91
C ASP A 66 -10.34 -9.94 4.42
N ILE A 67 -9.40 -9.26 5.09
CA ILE A 67 -9.39 -9.15 6.55
C ILE A 67 -10.66 -8.49 7.12
N ILE A 68 -11.13 -7.39 6.53
CA ILE A 68 -12.33 -6.69 7.01
C ILE A 68 -13.59 -7.52 6.78
N PRO A 69 -13.84 -8.09 5.58
CA PRO A 69 -14.97 -9.02 5.38
C PRO A 69 -14.99 -10.21 6.34
N ARG A 70 -13.84 -10.81 6.68
CA ARG A 70 -13.78 -11.89 7.69
C ARG A 70 -14.22 -11.40 9.05
N TYR A 71 -13.63 -10.30 9.51
CA TYR A 71 -13.98 -9.65 10.77
C TYR A 71 -15.47 -9.31 10.85
N LYS A 72 -16.05 -8.71 9.80
CA LYS A 72 -17.48 -8.33 9.76
C LYS A 72 -18.41 -9.55 9.81
N VAL A 73 -18.07 -10.68 9.17
CA VAL A 73 -18.86 -11.92 9.35
C VAL A 73 -18.83 -12.40 10.80
N MET A 74 -17.67 -12.35 11.46
CA MET A 74 -17.57 -12.72 12.89
C MET A 74 -18.35 -11.76 13.81
N LYS A 75 -18.55 -10.50 13.39
CA LYS A 75 -19.41 -9.51 14.08
C LYS A 75 -20.90 -9.69 13.82
N GLY A 76 -21.29 -10.67 12.99
CA GLY A 76 -22.68 -10.98 12.70
C GLY A 76 -23.26 -10.28 11.46
N TYR A 77 -22.43 -9.62 10.64
CA TYR A 77 -22.89 -9.02 9.39
C TYR A 77 -23.05 -10.08 8.30
N LYS A 78 -24.00 -9.82 7.40
CA LYS A 78 -24.13 -10.52 6.11
C LYS A 78 -23.20 -9.85 5.11
N VAL A 79 -22.15 -10.56 4.68
CA VAL A 79 -21.11 -9.98 3.83
C VAL A 79 -21.14 -10.60 2.44
N LEU A 80 -21.58 -9.83 1.44
CA LEU A 80 -21.57 -10.26 0.04
C LEU A 80 -20.16 -10.08 -0.53
N ARG A 81 -19.49 -11.18 -0.88
CA ARG A 81 -18.13 -11.19 -1.43
C ARG A 81 -18.18 -11.72 -2.85
N LYS A 82 -18.37 -10.85 -3.84
CA LYS A 82 -18.47 -11.24 -5.26
C LYS A 82 -17.23 -10.81 -6.04
N ALA A 83 -16.59 -11.76 -6.73
CA ALA A 83 -15.45 -11.47 -7.58
C ALA A 83 -15.90 -10.88 -8.92
N GLY A 84 -14.96 -10.22 -9.60
CA GLY A 84 -15.20 -9.58 -10.88
C GLY A 84 -14.08 -9.79 -11.87
N TRP A 85 -14.43 -9.71 -13.15
CA TRP A 85 -13.45 -9.68 -14.24
C TRP A 85 -13.71 -8.49 -15.14
N ASP A 86 -12.70 -7.63 -15.28
CA ASP A 86 -12.70 -6.59 -16.30
C ASP A 86 -12.13 -7.19 -17.57
N THR A 87 -13.00 -7.34 -18.56
CA THR A 87 -12.76 -8.16 -19.74
C THR A 87 -12.69 -7.37 -21.03
N HIS A 88 -13.00 -6.08 -21.01
CA HIS A 88 -13.09 -5.23 -22.19
C HIS A 88 -11.86 -4.35 -22.39
N GLY A 89 -11.79 -3.74 -23.57
CA GLY A 89 -10.91 -2.61 -23.85
C GLY A 89 -9.53 -2.97 -24.37
N LEU A 90 -8.75 -1.91 -24.54
CA LEU A 90 -7.41 -1.94 -25.13
C LEU A 90 -6.44 -2.97 -24.52
N PRO A 91 -6.44 -3.24 -23.19
CA PRO A 91 -5.49 -4.18 -22.60
C PRO A 91 -5.64 -5.61 -23.13
N VAL A 92 -6.86 -6.06 -23.41
CA VAL A 92 -7.14 -7.40 -23.96
C VAL A 92 -6.83 -7.42 -25.45
N GLU A 93 -7.29 -6.40 -26.20
CA GLU A 93 -7.02 -6.31 -27.64
C GLU A 93 -5.52 -6.29 -27.95
N LEU A 94 -4.70 -5.56 -27.19
CA LEU A 94 -3.25 -5.50 -27.39
C LEU A 94 -2.55 -6.83 -27.11
N GLU A 95 -3.10 -7.66 -26.24
CA GLU A 95 -2.57 -9.00 -25.99
C GLU A 95 -2.87 -9.92 -27.18
N ILE A 96 -4.10 -9.86 -27.70
CA ILE A 96 -4.50 -10.60 -28.90
C ILE A 96 -3.74 -10.13 -30.14
N GLU A 97 -3.54 -8.81 -30.31
CA GLU A 97 -2.71 -8.24 -31.38
C GLU A 97 -1.30 -8.88 -31.37
N LYS A 98 -0.66 -8.95 -30.18
CA LYS A 98 0.65 -9.59 -30.02
C LYS A 98 0.61 -11.08 -30.32
N LYS A 99 -0.41 -11.80 -29.85
CA LYS A 99 -0.58 -13.24 -30.07
C LYS A 99 -0.74 -13.57 -31.55
N LEU A 100 -1.51 -12.76 -32.27
CA LEU A 100 -1.80 -12.92 -33.70
C LEU A 100 -0.72 -12.32 -34.61
N GLY A 101 0.24 -11.55 -34.05
CA GLY A 101 1.27 -10.86 -34.83
C GLY A 101 0.71 -9.73 -35.70
N ILE A 102 -0.45 -9.18 -35.35
CA ILE A 102 -1.09 -8.06 -36.04
C ILE A 102 -0.82 -6.75 -35.29
N SER A 103 -0.91 -5.63 -35.99
CA SER A 103 -0.65 -4.30 -35.45
C SER A 103 -1.63 -3.28 -36.01
N GLY A 104 -2.46 -2.72 -35.13
CA GLY A 104 -3.36 -1.62 -35.45
C GLY A 104 -4.63 -2.01 -36.21
N LYS A 105 -5.53 -1.04 -36.35
CA LYS A 105 -6.89 -1.22 -36.92
C LYS A 105 -6.92 -1.85 -38.32
N PRO A 106 -6.12 -1.40 -39.31
CA PRO A 106 -6.24 -1.93 -40.67
C PRO A 106 -5.95 -3.44 -40.77
N GLN A 107 -5.06 -3.95 -39.92
CA GLN A 107 -4.75 -5.38 -39.89
C GLN A 107 -5.83 -6.19 -39.15
N ILE A 108 -6.48 -5.61 -38.14
CA ILE A 108 -7.64 -6.22 -37.47
C ILE A 108 -8.81 -6.33 -38.45
N GLU A 109 -9.11 -5.26 -39.19
CA GLU A 109 -10.18 -5.27 -40.20
C GLU A 109 -9.91 -6.27 -41.32
N LYS A 110 -8.65 -6.40 -41.74
CA LYS A 110 -8.23 -7.42 -42.72
C LYS A 110 -8.32 -8.85 -42.17
N TYR A 111 -8.06 -9.05 -40.88
CA TYR A 111 -8.21 -10.34 -40.21
C TYR A 111 -9.68 -10.74 -40.08
N GLY A 112 -10.55 -9.76 -39.84
CA GLY A 112 -11.98 -9.93 -39.59
C GLY A 112 -12.32 -9.52 -38.17
N VAL A 113 -13.24 -8.55 -38.03
CA VAL A 113 -13.64 -8.01 -36.71
C VAL A 113 -14.30 -9.09 -35.85
N GLU A 114 -15.15 -9.92 -36.43
CA GLU A 114 -15.83 -11.03 -35.73
C GLU A 114 -14.83 -12.03 -35.15
N ASP A 115 -13.87 -12.49 -35.96
CA ASP A 115 -12.86 -13.45 -35.54
C ASP A 115 -11.92 -12.86 -34.47
N PHE A 116 -11.58 -11.57 -34.60
CA PHE A 116 -10.80 -10.87 -33.59
C PHE A 116 -11.52 -10.75 -32.25
N VAL A 117 -12.81 -10.39 -32.27
CA VAL A 117 -13.67 -10.32 -31.08
C VAL A 117 -13.80 -11.68 -30.40
N LYS A 118 -13.98 -12.76 -31.17
CA LYS A 118 -13.99 -14.13 -30.64
C LYS A 118 -12.68 -14.48 -29.92
N GLN A 119 -11.53 -14.15 -30.51
CA GLN A 119 -10.23 -14.34 -29.85
C GLN A 119 -10.10 -13.53 -28.54
N CYS A 120 -10.59 -12.29 -28.52
CA CYS A 120 -10.60 -11.48 -27.29
C CYS A 120 -11.42 -12.16 -26.19
N LYS A 121 -12.65 -12.60 -26.50
CA LYS A 121 -13.55 -13.31 -25.58
C LYS A 121 -12.93 -14.60 -25.03
N GLU A 122 -12.28 -15.41 -25.87
CA GLU A 122 -11.60 -16.64 -25.47
C GLU A 122 -10.39 -16.39 -24.55
N SER A 123 -9.64 -15.31 -24.77
CA SER A 123 -8.41 -15.03 -24.00
C SER A 123 -8.66 -14.71 -22.53
N VAL A 124 -9.81 -14.10 -22.21
CA VAL A 124 -10.19 -13.69 -20.86
C VAL A 124 -10.08 -14.86 -19.87
N PHE A 125 -10.56 -16.05 -20.24
CA PHE A 125 -10.56 -17.21 -19.36
C PHE A 125 -9.19 -17.88 -19.19
N THR A 126 -8.19 -17.50 -20.00
CA THR A 126 -6.85 -18.11 -19.95
C THR A 126 -6.13 -17.82 -18.63
N TYR A 127 -6.33 -16.63 -18.06
CA TYR A 127 -5.64 -16.21 -16.83
C TYR A 127 -6.47 -16.39 -15.57
N VAL A 128 -7.79 -16.49 -15.68
CA VAL A 128 -8.72 -16.61 -14.55
C VAL A 128 -8.32 -17.75 -13.61
N GLU A 129 -7.95 -18.90 -14.17
CA GLU A 129 -7.52 -20.07 -13.38
C GLU A 129 -6.28 -19.78 -12.52
N MET A 130 -5.28 -19.08 -13.05
CA MET A 130 -4.10 -18.68 -12.26
C MET A 130 -4.47 -17.72 -11.13
N TRP A 131 -5.41 -16.82 -11.38
CA TRP A 131 -5.89 -15.90 -10.35
C TRP A 131 -6.73 -16.61 -9.28
N ARG A 132 -7.51 -17.62 -9.65
CA ARG A 132 -8.26 -18.49 -8.72
C ARG A 132 -7.29 -19.25 -7.81
N GLN A 133 -6.32 -19.95 -8.39
CA GLN A 133 -5.30 -20.69 -7.65
C GLN A 133 -4.53 -19.80 -6.66
N MET A 134 -4.14 -18.58 -7.07
CA MET A 134 -3.49 -17.65 -6.15
C MET A 134 -4.42 -17.19 -5.03
N SER A 135 -5.70 -16.92 -5.31
CA SER A 135 -6.70 -16.57 -4.28
C SER A 135 -6.87 -17.66 -3.24
N GLU A 136 -7.12 -18.88 -3.69
CA GLU A 136 -7.37 -20.04 -2.83
C GLU A 136 -6.15 -20.30 -1.95
N ARG A 137 -4.95 -20.30 -2.55
CA ARG A 137 -3.69 -20.49 -1.81
C ARG A 137 -3.44 -19.40 -0.76
N LEU A 138 -3.91 -18.17 -0.98
CA LEU A 138 -3.80 -17.03 -0.06
C LEU A 138 -4.93 -16.99 1.01
N ALA A 139 -5.93 -17.86 0.90
CA ALA A 139 -7.20 -17.76 1.62
C ALA A 139 -7.90 -16.40 1.41
N TYR A 140 -7.98 -15.94 0.16
CA TYR A 140 -8.88 -14.83 -0.20
C TYR A 140 -10.27 -15.41 -0.52
N TRP A 141 -11.21 -15.31 0.42
CA TRP A 141 -12.54 -15.89 0.26
C TRP A 141 -13.49 -14.91 -0.42
N VAL A 142 -13.66 -15.09 -1.72
CA VAL A 142 -14.58 -14.36 -2.57
C VAL A 142 -15.25 -15.35 -3.52
N ASP A 143 -16.53 -15.14 -3.83
CA ASP A 143 -17.26 -15.96 -4.80
C ASP A 143 -16.68 -15.75 -6.21
N MET A 144 -15.94 -16.77 -6.67
CA MET A 144 -15.37 -16.88 -8.01
C MET A 144 -16.13 -17.87 -8.90
N ASP A 145 -17.17 -18.52 -8.38
CA ASP A 145 -17.99 -19.46 -9.13
C ASP A 145 -19.16 -18.72 -9.83
N THR A 146 -19.64 -17.61 -9.24
CA THR A 146 -20.59 -16.68 -9.89
C THR A 146 -20.04 -15.25 -10.04
N PRO A 147 -18.85 -15.05 -10.64
CA PRO A 147 -18.27 -13.72 -10.77
C PRO A 147 -19.09 -12.86 -11.74
N TYR A 148 -19.10 -11.55 -11.54
CA TYR A 148 -19.58 -10.67 -12.60
C TYR A 148 -18.51 -10.51 -13.68
N VAL A 149 -18.95 -10.40 -14.94
CA VAL A 149 -18.07 -10.35 -16.11
C VAL A 149 -18.55 -9.21 -17.00
N THR A 150 -17.68 -8.24 -17.31
CA THR A 150 -18.10 -7.00 -17.99
C THR A 150 -18.64 -7.21 -19.40
N PHE A 151 -18.28 -8.32 -20.08
CA PHE A 151 -18.83 -8.63 -21.40
C PHE A 151 -20.20 -9.32 -21.36
N HIS A 152 -20.73 -9.78 -20.22
CA HIS A 152 -22.05 -10.42 -20.23
C HIS A 152 -23.14 -9.41 -20.63
N ASN A 153 -24.12 -9.84 -21.44
CA ASN A 153 -25.21 -8.99 -21.93
C ASN A 153 -25.92 -8.24 -20.79
N ASN A 154 -26.25 -8.91 -19.68
CA ASN A 154 -26.90 -8.29 -18.52
C ASN A 154 -26.04 -7.13 -17.93
N TYR A 155 -24.72 -7.28 -17.93
CA TYR A 155 -23.81 -6.23 -17.49
C TYR A 155 -23.83 -5.05 -18.48
N ILE A 156 -23.73 -5.35 -19.78
CA ILE A 156 -23.77 -4.36 -20.86
C ILE A 156 -25.10 -3.59 -20.86
N GLU A 157 -26.23 -4.28 -20.66
CA GLU A 157 -27.56 -3.68 -20.61
C GLU A 157 -27.69 -2.70 -19.44
N SER A 158 -27.12 -3.04 -18.28
CA SER A 158 -27.04 -2.13 -17.13
C SER A 158 -26.18 -0.89 -17.44
N VAL A 159 -25.07 -1.08 -18.16
CA VAL A 159 -24.22 0.03 -18.62
C VAL A 159 -24.95 0.93 -19.62
N TRP A 160 -25.72 0.35 -20.55
CA TRP A 160 -26.59 1.10 -21.46
C TRP A 160 -27.64 1.91 -20.72
N TRP A 161 -28.27 1.33 -19.69
CA TRP A 161 -29.18 2.05 -18.82
C TRP A 161 -28.50 3.27 -18.18
N ALA A 162 -27.30 3.12 -17.63
CA ALA A 162 -26.57 4.22 -17.02
C ALA A 162 -26.23 5.32 -18.03
N LEU A 163 -25.79 4.95 -19.24
CA LEU A 163 -25.57 5.89 -20.34
C LEU A 163 -26.86 6.65 -20.70
N LYS A 164 -27.99 5.94 -20.77
CA LYS A 164 -29.31 6.54 -21.03
C LYS A 164 -29.71 7.53 -19.93
N GLN A 165 -29.44 7.23 -18.66
CA GLN A 165 -29.67 8.19 -17.56
C GLN A 165 -28.85 9.47 -17.74
N MET A 166 -27.59 9.36 -18.19
CA MET A 166 -26.75 10.54 -18.45
C MET A 166 -27.22 11.31 -19.69
N TRP A 167 -27.67 10.60 -20.73
CA TRP A 167 -28.24 11.18 -21.95
C TRP A 167 -29.50 12.00 -21.65
N ASP A 168 -30.42 11.44 -20.86
CA ASP A 168 -31.68 12.11 -20.49
C ASP A 168 -31.46 13.34 -19.60
N LYS A 169 -30.31 13.41 -18.92
CA LYS A 169 -29.85 14.59 -18.17
C LYS A 169 -29.09 15.61 -19.04
N GLU A 170 -29.04 15.41 -20.36
CA GLU A 170 -28.30 16.24 -21.33
C GLU A 170 -26.79 16.35 -21.03
N LEU A 171 -26.22 15.33 -20.38
CA LEU A 171 -24.79 15.31 -20.02
C LEU A 171 -23.92 14.67 -21.10
N ILE A 172 -24.50 13.86 -21.99
CA ILE A 172 -23.77 13.25 -23.10
C ILE A 172 -23.89 14.12 -24.35
N TYR A 173 -22.76 14.46 -24.95
CA TYR A 173 -22.74 15.22 -26.20
C TYR A 173 -21.60 14.76 -27.13
N LYS A 174 -21.79 14.96 -28.44
CA LYS A 174 -20.75 14.76 -29.46
C LYS A 174 -19.98 16.06 -29.62
N GLY A 175 -18.67 16.01 -29.44
CA GLY A 175 -17.79 17.18 -29.58
C GLY A 175 -16.63 16.90 -30.51
N PHE A 176 -16.27 17.91 -31.30
CA PHE A 176 -15.01 17.93 -32.06
C PHE A 176 -13.96 18.65 -31.21
N LYS A 177 -13.04 17.88 -30.60
CA LYS A 177 -12.02 18.41 -29.67
C LYS A 177 -10.62 17.93 -30.06
N ILE A 178 -9.61 18.68 -29.62
CA ILE A 178 -8.22 18.23 -29.69
C ILE A 178 -7.96 17.33 -28.48
N MET A 179 -7.70 16.06 -28.74
CA MET A 179 -7.61 15.02 -27.72
C MET A 179 -6.26 14.32 -27.78
N PRO A 180 -5.71 13.86 -26.64
CA PRO A 180 -4.60 12.92 -26.64
C PRO A 180 -4.98 11.67 -27.42
N TYR A 181 -4.19 11.35 -28.43
CA TYR A 181 -4.45 10.32 -29.40
C TYR A 181 -3.24 9.41 -29.54
N CYS A 182 -3.48 8.09 -29.50
CA CYS A 182 -2.45 7.11 -29.73
C CYS A 182 -2.46 6.70 -31.22
N PRO A 183 -1.48 7.13 -32.03
CA PRO A 183 -1.44 6.82 -33.46
C PRO A 183 -1.24 5.33 -33.75
N ARG A 184 -0.60 4.60 -32.81
CA ARG A 184 -0.45 3.15 -32.90
C ARG A 184 -1.76 2.42 -32.63
N CYS A 185 -2.45 2.77 -31.53
CA CYS A 185 -3.70 2.12 -31.15
C CYS A 185 -4.90 2.64 -31.95
N GLY A 186 -4.77 3.76 -32.66
CA GLY A 186 -5.85 4.29 -33.49
C GLY A 186 -7.02 4.90 -32.69
N THR A 187 -6.80 5.30 -31.44
CA THR A 187 -7.86 5.78 -30.55
C THR A 187 -7.42 6.93 -29.65
N THR A 188 -8.39 7.75 -29.25
CA THR A 188 -8.25 8.77 -28.21
C THR A 188 -8.15 8.14 -26.82
N LEU A 189 -7.52 8.86 -25.89
CA LEU A 189 -7.39 8.48 -24.48
C LEU A 189 -7.98 9.57 -23.59
N SER A 190 -8.49 9.17 -22.43
CA SER A 190 -9.01 10.09 -21.40
C SER A 190 -7.87 10.81 -20.65
N SER A 191 -8.18 11.90 -19.94
CA SER A 191 -7.19 12.61 -19.12
C SER A 191 -6.58 11.73 -18.03
N HIS A 192 -7.37 10.83 -17.44
CA HIS A 192 -6.92 9.95 -16.37
C HIS A 192 -6.08 8.78 -16.90
N GLU A 193 -6.28 8.33 -18.14
CA GLU A 193 -5.36 7.42 -18.82
C GLU A 193 -4.03 8.11 -19.17
N VAL A 194 -4.07 9.34 -19.66
CA VAL A 194 -2.89 10.12 -20.04
C VAL A 194 -2.00 10.43 -18.84
N ALA A 195 -2.61 10.76 -17.69
CA ALA A 195 -1.91 11.00 -16.44
C ALA A 195 -1.04 9.81 -15.97
N GLN A 196 -1.37 8.58 -16.39
CA GLN A 196 -0.60 7.37 -16.05
C GLN A 196 0.62 7.15 -16.95
N GLY A 197 0.74 7.87 -18.07
CA GLY A 197 1.71 7.59 -19.14
C GLY A 197 2.84 8.62 -19.31
N TYR A 198 3.01 9.56 -18.39
CA TYR A 198 4.07 10.58 -18.49
C TYR A 198 5.47 9.99 -18.34
N LYS A 199 6.39 10.46 -19.19
CA LYS A 199 7.82 10.08 -19.16
C LYS A 199 8.70 11.28 -19.47
N ASP A 200 9.85 11.37 -18.82
CA ASP A 200 10.85 12.38 -19.13
C ASP A 200 11.59 12.00 -20.41
N VAL A 201 11.54 12.89 -21.41
CA VAL A 201 12.15 12.69 -22.74
C VAL A 201 13.00 13.88 -23.13
N LYS A 202 14.05 13.62 -23.92
CA LYS A 202 14.89 14.65 -24.53
C LYS A 202 14.46 14.90 -25.97
N ASP A 203 13.56 15.86 -26.15
CA ASP A 203 13.11 16.28 -27.48
C ASP A 203 14.02 17.38 -28.06
N SER A 204 14.08 17.47 -29.38
CA SER A 204 14.71 18.60 -30.06
C SER A 204 13.76 19.78 -30.04
N SER A 205 14.17 20.88 -29.43
CA SER A 205 13.43 22.14 -29.45
C SER A 205 14.10 23.13 -30.39
N VAL A 206 13.29 23.98 -31.04
CA VAL A 206 13.75 24.93 -32.05
C VAL A 206 13.27 26.33 -31.74
N TYR A 207 14.10 27.29 -32.13
CA TYR A 207 13.76 28.70 -32.23
C TYR A 207 13.75 29.04 -33.71
N VAL A 208 12.62 29.51 -34.20
CA VAL A 208 12.36 29.74 -35.62
C VAL A 208 11.97 31.18 -35.87
N LYS A 209 12.45 31.72 -36.98
CA LYS A 209 12.23 33.09 -37.44
C LYS A 209 11.02 33.13 -38.38
N PHE A 210 9.98 33.86 -38.00
CA PHE A 210 8.84 34.17 -38.86
C PHE A 210 8.97 35.59 -39.42
N LYS A 211 9.10 35.72 -40.74
CA LYS A 211 9.29 37.02 -41.40
C LYS A 211 7.98 37.81 -41.44
N LEU A 212 7.96 39.03 -40.93
CA LEU A 212 6.82 39.94 -41.07
C LEU A 212 6.63 40.31 -42.55
N LYS A 213 5.38 40.43 -42.97
CA LYS A 213 5.04 40.79 -44.34
C LYS A 213 5.35 42.28 -44.55
N ASP A 214 5.99 42.60 -45.67
CA ASP A 214 6.39 43.95 -46.07
C ASP A 214 7.38 44.66 -45.09
N GLU A 215 7.94 43.93 -44.12
CA GLU A 215 8.97 44.41 -43.18
C GLU A 215 10.17 43.44 -43.17
N ASP A 216 11.41 43.94 -43.15
CA ASP A 216 12.59 43.09 -42.95
C ASP A 216 12.84 42.81 -41.46
N LYS A 217 11.81 42.29 -40.80
CA LYS A 217 11.80 41.97 -39.37
C LYS A 217 11.29 40.55 -39.14
N TYR A 218 11.86 39.88 -38.15
CA TYR A 218 11.55 38.50 -37.82
C TYR A 218 10.98 38.37 -36.42
N VAL A 219 9.87 37.66 -36.30
CA VAL A 219 9.29 37.29 -35.01
C VAL A 219 9.91 35.97 -34.58
N LEU A 220 10.58 35.96 -33.43
CA LEU A 220 11.24 34.75 -32.92
C LEU A 220 10.26 33.90 -32.12
N VAL A 221 10.10 32.64 -32.53
CA VAL A 221 9.15 31.70 -31.93
C VAL A 221 9.86 30.45 -31.47
N TRP A 222 9.43 29.92 -30.33
CA TRP A 222 9.97 28.69 -29.75
C TRP A 222 8.94 27.56 -29.79
N THR A 223 9.39 26.33 -30.10
CA THR A 223 8.56 25.14 -29.99
C THR A 223 9.37 23.88 -29.66
N THR A 224 8.75 22.95 -28.96
CA THR A 224 9.29 21.59 -28.70
C THR A 224 8.73 20.56 -29.68
N THR A 225 7.85 20.96 -30.60
CA THR A 225 7.20 20.10 -31.59
C THR A 225 7.37 20.63 -33.02
N PRO A 226 8.58 20.56 -33.61
CA PRO A 226 8.84 21.04 -34.98
C PRO A 226 7.84 20.49 -36.01
N TRP A 227 7.40 19.24 -35.88
CA TRP A 227 6.40 18.61 -36.75
C TRP A 227 5.04 19.33 -36.85
N THR A 228 4.72 20.24 -35.92
CA THR A 228 3.48 21.03 -35.96
C THR A 228 3.61 22.32 -36.78
N LEU A 229 4.84 22.78 -37.06
CA LEU A 229 5.10 24.01 -37.82
C LEU A 229 4.48 24.03 -39.23
N PRO A 230 4.45 22.91 -40.00
CA PRO A 230 3.75 22.84 -41.29
C PRO A 230 2.27 23.21 -41.23
N SER A 231 1.62 23.11 -40.06
CA SER A 231 0.22 23.44 -39.84
C SER A 231 0.02 24.75 -39.07
N ASN A 232 1.04 25.59 -38.99
CA ASN A 232 0.94 26.92 -38.40
C ASN A 232 -0.06 27.80 -39.18
N VAL A 233 -0.87 28.59 -38.46
CA VAL A 233 -1.84 29.53 -39.05
C VAL A 233 -1.88 30.90 -38.38
N ALA A 234 -1.29 31.05 -37.19
CA ALA A 234 -1.15 32.35 -36.51
C ALA A 234 0.04 32.34 -35.54
N LEU A 235 0.39 33.50 -35.00
CA LEU A 235 1.31 33.65 -33.87
C LEU A 235 0.56 34.32 -32.72
N ALA A 236 0.71 33.85 -31.49
CA ALA A 236 0.07 34.44 -30.33
C ALA A 236 1.06 35.20 -29.44
N VAL A 237 0.66 36.41 -29.04
CA VAL A 237 1.36 37.27 -28.08
C VAL A 237 0.40 37.69 -26.95
N ASN A 238 0.93 38.04 -25.79
CA ASN A 238 0.11 38.68 -24.77
C ASN A 238 0.18 40.20 -24.94
N LYS A 239 -0.96 40.86 -25.18
CA LYS A 239 -1.00 42.31 -25.43
C LYS A 239 -0.45 43.17 -24.29
N LYS A 240 -0.45 42.64 -23.04
CA LYS A 240 0.01 43.35 -21.85
C LYS A 240 1.52 43.31 -21.65
N TYR A 241 2.20 42.32 -22.24
CA TYR A 241 3.63 42.13 -22.06
C TYR A 241 4.46 43.10 -22.91
N ASP A 242 5.68 43.32 -22.46
CA ASP A 242 6.67 44.14 -23.15
C ASP A 242 7.50 43.28 -24.10
N TYR A 243 7.61 43.76 -25.33
CA TYR A 243 8.38 43.18 -26.42
C TYR A 243 9.44 44.17 -26.87
N VAL A 244 10.51 43.65 -27.43
CA VAL A 244 11.63 44.43 -27.93
C VAL A 244 11.98 43.99 -29.34
N GLU A 245 12.37 44.96 -30.14
CA GLU A 245 13.08 44.75 -31.38
C GLU A 245 14.58 44.86 -31.10
N VAL A 246 15.33 43.84 -31.50
CA VAL A 246 16.79 43.82 -31.40
C VAL A 246 17.42 43.66 -32.77
N ILE A 247 18.61 44.22 -32.96
CA ILE A 247 19.47 43.90 -34.10
C ILE A 247 20.51 42.87 -33.63
N GLN A 248 20.59 41.77 -34.36
CA GLN A 248 21.59 40.73 -34.17
C GLN A 248 22.00 40.16 -35.52
N GLU A 249 23.31 40.14 -35.81
CA GLU A 249 23.86 39.67 -37.09
C GLU A 249 23.17 40.32 -38.32
N GLU A 250 22.94 41.64 -38.24
CA GLU A 250 22.23 42.46 -39.26
C GLU A 250 20.72 42.16 -39.43
N GLU A 251 20.14 41.25 -38.64
CA GLU A 251 18.70 40.96 -38.66
C GLU A 251 17.94 41.67 -37.52
N HIS A 252 16.77 42.21 -37.83
CA HIS A 252 15.83 42.74 -36.84
C HIS A 252 14.95 41.63 -36.28
N ILE A 253 15.06 41.33 -34.98
CA ILE A 253 14.37 40.23 -34.30
C ILE A 253 13.45 40.77 -33.21
N ILE A 254 12.21 40.31 -33.19
CA ILE A 254 11.20 40.63 -32.18
C ILE A 254 11.08 39.48 -31.18
N VAL A 255 11.24 39.78 -29.90
CA VAL A 255 11.15 38.84 -28.78
C VAL A 255 10.58 39.53 -27.54
N SER A 256 10.06 38.77 -26.57
CA SER A 256 9.70 39.36 -25.28
C SER A 256 10.92 39.92 -24.55
N LYS A 257 10.78 41.12 -23.97
CA LYS A 257 11.83 41.79 -23.19
C LYS A 257 12.34 40.91 -22.04
N SER A 258 11.44 40.21 -21.36
CA SER A 258 11.78 39.34 -20.23
C SER A 258 12.56 38.08 -20.63
N LEU A 259 12.57 37.74 -21.93
CA LEU A 259 13.19 36.52 -22.47
C LEU A 259 14.38 36.82 -23.38
N LEU A 260 14.93 38.04 -23.35
CA LEU A 260 16.14 38.44 -24.07
C LEU A 260 17.33 37.51 -23.81
N GLY A 261 17.45 36.94 -22.61
CA GLY A 261 18.50 35.97 -22.27
C GLY A 261 18.46 34.66 -23.07
N LYS A 262 17.42 34.44 -23.89
CA LYS A 262 17.33 33.28 -24.79
C LYS A 262 18.05 33.51 -26.13
N LEU A 263 18.38 34.75 -26.46
CA LEU A 263 19.24 35.06 -27.60
C LEU A 263 20.69 34.66 -27.30
N GLN A 264 21.43 34.26 -28.33
CA GLN A 264 22.85 33.89 -28.26
C GLN A 264 23.71 35.00 -28.87
N GLY A 265 24.82 35.36 -28.22
CA GLY A 265 25.73 36.40 -28.72
C GLY A 265 25.32 37.83 -28.34
N GLU A 266 25.98 38.80 -28.95
CA GLU A 266 25.70 40.23 -28.75
C GLU A 266 24.48 40.67 -29.57
N TYR A 267 23.71 41.61 -29.01
CA TYR A 267 22.55 42.22 -29.66
C TYR A 267 22.39 43.67 -29.20
N GLU A 268 21.76 44.50 -30.03
CA GLU A 268 21.41 45.87 -29.71
C GLU A 268 19.90 46.03 -29.65
N ILE A 269 19.35 46.62 -28.58
CA ILE A 269 17.92 46.91 -28.48
C ILE A 269 17.61 48.20 -29.26
N VAL A 270 16.77 48.08 -30.28
CA VAL A 270 16.35 49.20 -31.14
C VAL A 270 15.13 49.92 -30.59
N SER A 271 14.14 49.15 -30.13
CA SER A 271 12.88 49.69 -29.63
C SER A 271 12.22 48.74 -28.64
N GLU A 272 11.38 49.30 -27.77
CA GLU A 272 10.55 48.58 -26.81
C GLU A 272 9.10 49.03 -26.99
N PHE A 273 8.18 48.07 -27.03
CA PHE A 273 6.77 48.32 -27.30
C PHE A 273 5.88 47.28 -26.62
N LYS A 274 4.59 47.56 -26.55
CA LYS A 274 3.61 46.61 -25.99
C LYS A 274 3.21 45.57 -27.03
N GLY A 275 2.89 44.35 -26.57
CA GLY A 275 2.40 43.29 -27.44
C GLY A 275 1.13 43.66 -28.22
N GLU A 276 0.36 44.63 -27.71
CA GLU A 276 -0.78 45.23 -28.41
C GLU A 276 -0.40 45.80 -29.79
N GLU A 277 0.80 46.33 -29.96
CA GLU A 277 1.30 46.91 -31.22
C GLU A 277 1.64 45.85 -32.28
N LEU A 278 1.77 44.57 -31.88
CA LEU A 278 1.99 43.46 -32.80
C LEU A 278 0.69 42.89 -33.36
N LEU A 279 -0.45 43.13 -32.70
CA LEU A 279 -1.71 42.48 -33.05
C LEU A 279 -2.17 42.87 -34.47
N GLY A 280 -2.53 41.86 -35.25
CA GLY A 280 -2.99 42.03 -36.63
C GLY A 280 -1.88 42.16 -37.67
N LYS A 281 -0.60 42.29 -37.29
CA LYS A 281 0.52 42.26 -38.25
C LYS A 281 0.55 40.91 -38.97
N GLU A 282 0.70 40.95 -40.29
CA GLU A 282 0.80 39.76 -41.15
C GLU A 282 2.25 39.28 -41.24
N TYR A 283 2.44 37.98 -41.44
CA TYR A 283 3.75 37.36 -41.64
C TYR A 283 3.71 36.36 -42.81
N GLU A 284 4.88 36.04 -43.37
CA GLU A 284 5.00 35.09 -44.47
C GLU A 284 4.74 33.65 -44.02
N GLN A 285 3.97 32.89 -44.80
CA GLN A 285 3.72 31.48 -44.52
C GLN A 285 5.02 30.68 -44.52
N MET A 286 5.31 29.98 -43.42
CA MET A 286 6.57 29.25 -43.25
C MET A 286 6.72 28.07 -44.21
N PHE A 287 5.68 27.24 -44.33
CA PHE A 287 5.62 26.08 -45.23
C PHE A 287 4.35 26.13 -46.08
N THR A 288 4.49 25.95 -47.40
CA THR A 288 3.42 26.14 -48.40
C THR A 288 2.74 24.84 -48.83
N PHE A 289 2.62 23.85 -47.93
CA PHE A 289 1.98 22.55 -48.23
C PHE A 289 0.45 22.62 -48.36
N GLU A 290 -0.19 23.63 -47.77
CA GLU A 290 -1.63 23.87 -47.83
C GLU A 290 -1.90 25.36 -48.04
N THR A 291 -2.90 25.69 -48.85
CA THR A 291 -3.42 27.05 -48.97
C THR A 291 -4.66 27.18 -48.07
N PRO A 292 -4.64 28.04 -47.03
CA PRO A 292 -5.76 28.14 -46.11
C PRO A 292 -7.03 28.69 -46.78
N ASN A 293 -8.18 28.18 -46.37
CA ASN A 293 -9.50 28.59 -46.86
C ASN A 293 -10.10 29.80 -46.11
N LYS A 294 -9.39 30.33 -45.11
CA LYS A 294 -9.76 31.47 -44.27
C LYS A 294 -8.54 32.38 -44.08
N LYS A 295 -8.75 33.58 -43.53
CA LYS A 295 -7.65 34.47 -43.15
C LYS A 295 -6.71 33.77 -42.16
N ALA A 296 -5.41 33.81 -42.44
CA ALA A 296 -4.35 33.19 -41.64
C ALA A 296 -3.08 34.05 -41.72
N PHE A 297 -2.04 33.63 -40.99
CA PHE A 297 -0.70 34.20 -40.96
C PHE A 297 -0.65 35.64 -40.46
N TYR A 298 -1.29 35.89 -39.33
CA TYR A 298 -1.21 37.15 -38.60
C TYR A 298 -1.06 36.93 -37.10
N ILE A 299 -0.60 37.95 -36.39
CA ILE A 299 -0.39 37.91 -34.95
C ILE A 299 -1.72 38.17 -34.22
N VAL A 300 -2.04 37.31 -33.25
CA VAL A 300 -3.25 37.35 -32.41
C VAL A 300 -2.90 37.48 -30.94
N HIS A 301 -3.90 37.79 -30.12
CA HIS A 301 -3.74 37.83 -28.68
C HIS A 301 -4.03 36.46 -28.04
N GLY A 302 -3.15 36.01 -27.16
CA GLY A 302 -3.35 34.84 -26.30
C GLY A 302 -3.01 35.14 -24.84
N ASP A 303 -3.99 35.00 -23.94
CA ASP A 303 -3.79 35.23 -22.51
C ASP A 303 -2.92 34.16 -21.84
N TYR A 304 -2.88 32.95 -22.39
CA TYR A 304 -2.10 31.83 -21.86
C TYR A 304 -0.59 31.94 -22.12
N VAL A 305 -0.16 32.90 -22.96
CA VAL A 305 1.26 33.10 -23.25
C VAL A 305 1.99 33.49 -21.96
N THR A 306 3.09 32.80 -21.66
CA THR A 306 3.91 33.00 -20.46
C THR A 306 5.28 33.58 -20.76
N LEU A 307 5.94 34.13 -19.74
CA LEU A 307 7.29 34.69 -19.81
C LEU A 307 8.36 33.81 -19.13
N THR A 308 8.01 32.58 -18.76
CA THR A 308 8.93 31.65 -18.07
C THR A 308 9.90 30.96 -19.04
N ASP A 309 9.40 30.56 -20.21
CA ASP A 309 10.15 29.79 -21.21
C ASP A 309 9.82 30.25 -22.64
N GLY A 310 10.65 29.81 -23.60
CA GLY A 310 10.52 30.17 -25.01
C GLY A 310 10.88 31.61 -25.31
N THR A 311 10.07 32.29 -26.12
CA THR A 311 10.33 33.66 -26.60
C THR A 311 9.26 34.67 -26.20
N GLY A 312 8.21 34.21 -25.49
CA GLY A 312 7.01 35.00 -25.22
C GLY A 312 6.11 35.16 -26.44
N ILE A 313 6.35 34.38 -27.50
CA ILE A 313 5.57 34.33 -28.74
C ILE A 313 5.37 32.86 -29.11
N VAL A 314 4.13 32.45 -29.34
CA VAL A 314 3.76 31.04 -29.52
C VAL A 314 3.22 30.82 -30.93
N HIS A 315 3.69 29.79 -31.64
CA HIS A 315 3.07 29.42 -32.92
C HIS A 315 1.73 28.74 -32.67
N ILE A 316 0.74 29.01 -33.51
CA ILE A 316 -0.61 28.45 -33.38
C ILE A 316 -0.87 27.44 -34.49
N ALA A 317 -1.12 26.20 -34.11
CA ALA A 317 -1.53 25.09 -34.99
C ALA A 317 -2.81 24.44 -34.40
N PRO A 318 -4.02 24.94 -34.75
CA PRO A 318 -5.29 24.58 -34.10
C PRO A 318 -5.63 23.08 -34.06
N ALA A 319 -5.05 22.29 -34.97
CA ALA A 319 -5.25 20.84 -35.03
C ALA A 319 -4.52 20.06 -33.92
N TYR A 320 -3.49 20.63 -33.28
CA TYR A 320 -2.59 19.87 -32.41
C TYR A 320 -2.37 20.47 -31.02
N GLY A 321 -3.13 21.49 -30.65
CA GLY A 321 -3.12 22.07 -29.31
C GLY A 321 -4.53 22.48 -28.89
N ASP A 322 -4.92 22.23 -27.64
CA ASP A 322 -6.23 22.62 -27.13
C ASP A 322 -6.36 24.15 -27.05
N ASP A 323 -5.36 24.84 -26.51
CA ASP A 323 -5.34 26.30 -26.45
C ASP A 323 -5.23 26.94 -27.84
N ASP A 324 -4.45 26.33 -28.75
CA ASP A 324 -4.38 26.70 -30.16
C ASP A 324 -5.74 26.58 -30.84
N SER A 325 -6.50 25.53 -30.52
CA SER A 325 -7.85 25.32 -31.04
C SER A 325 -8.83 26.37 -30.53
N LYS A 326 -8.77 26.71 -29.23
CA LYS A 326 -9.58 27.79 -28.64
C LYS A 326 -9.27 29.14 -29.26
N ILE A 327 -7.99 29.49 -29.44
CA ILE A 327 -7.58 30.69 -30.19
C ILE A 327 -8.09 30.63 -31.62
N GLY A 328 -7.96 29.48 -32.28
CA GLY A 328 -8.46 29.28 -33.63
C GLY A 328 -9.95 29.56 -33.78
N GLN A 329 -10.76 29.10 -32.82
CA GLN A 329 -12.19 29.39 -32.78
C GLN A 329 -12.47 30.88 -32.51
N LEU A 330 -11.79 31.48 -31.53
CA LEU A 330 -11.97 32.87 -31.13
C LEU A 330 -11.70 33.85 -32.28
N TYR A 331 -10.66 33.60 -33.07
CA TYR A 331 -10.22 34.47 -34.17
C TYR A 331 -10.68 33.99 -35.55
N GLY A 332 -11.43 32.89 -35.64
CA GLY A 332 -11.90 32.34 -36.90
C GLY A 332 -10.79 31.79 -37.82
N LEU A 333 -9.69 31.30 -37.25
CA LEU A 333 -8.54 30.76 -37.99
C LEU A 333 -8.90 29.44 -38.70
N PRO A 334 -8.22 29.10 -39.81
CA PRO A 334 -8.36 27.80 -40.45
C PRO A 334 -7.74 26.68 -39.59
N MET A 335 -8.33 25.49 -39.62
CA MET A 335 -7.75 24.29 -39.03
C MET A 335 -7.06 23.48 -40.14
N ILE A 336 -5.73 23.53 -40.14
CA ILE A 336 -4.91 22.76 -41.07
C ILE A 336 -4.48 21.47 -40.37
N ASN A 337 -4.96 20.32 -40.84
CA ASN A 337 -4.50 19.00 -40.39
C ASN A 337 -3.77 18.30 -41.54
N LEU A 338 -2.47 18.08 -41.36
CA LEU A 338 -1.56 17.47 -42.34
C LEU A 338 -1.06 16.09 -41.90
N VAL A 339 -1.65 15.54 -40.85
CA VAL A 339 -1.24 14.27 -40.26
C VAL A 339 -2.43 13.32 -40.32
N ASP A 340 -2.22 12.08 -40.75
CA ASP A 340 -3.25 11.06 -40.82
C ASP A 340 -3.52 10.39 -39.45
N ALA A 341 -4.46 9.46 -39.42
CA ALA A 341 -4.82 8.71 -38.22
C ALA A 341 -3.71 7.76 -37.71
N GLU A 342 -2.68 7.46 -38.50
CA GLU A 342 -1.50 6.69 -38.07
C GLU A 342 -0.38 7.60 -37.55
N GLY A 343 -0.61 8.91 -37.46
CA GLY A 343 0.37 9.89 -37.03
C GLY A 343 1.47 10.14 -38.06
N LYS A 344 1.20 9.87 -39.34
CA LYS A 344 2.13 10.12 -40.46
C LYS A 344 1.69 11.36 -41.24
N PHE A 345 2.64 12.05 -41.85
CA PHE A 345 2.29 13.16 -42.74
C PHE A 345 1.56 12.67 -43.99
N VAL A 346 0.53 13.40 -44.41
CA VAL A 346 -0.23 13.13 -45.65
C VAL A 346 0.59 13.47 -46.90
N ASP A 347 0.16 12.96 -48.06
CA ASP A 347 0.86 13.12 -49.34
C ASP A 347 1.14 14.57 -49.75
N LYS A 348 0.32 15.52 -49.29
CA LYS A 348 0.52 16.96 -49.53
C LYS A 348 1.84 17.48 -48.94
N VAL A 349 2.35 16.86 -47.88
CA VAL A 349 3.64 17.22 -47.24
C VAL A 349 4.76 16.47 -47.94
N THR A 350 5.00 16.79 -49.21
CA THR A 350 5.81 15.99 -50.14
C THR A 350 7.19 15.54 -49.62
N PRO A 351 7.99 16.34 -48.88
CA PRO A 351 9.30 15.88 -48.39
C PRO A 351 9.23 14.83 -47.28
N TRP A 352 8.08 14.73 -46.59
CA TRP A 352 7.90 13.91 -45.38
C TRP A 352 6.67 13.00 -45.44
N ALA A 353 6.03 12.88 -46.60
CA ALA A 353 4.84 12.05 -46.80
C ALA A 353 5.07 10.60 -46.31
N GLY A 354 4.11 10.08 -45.54
CA GLY A 354 4.16 8.74 -44.95
C GLY A 354 5.13 8.58 -43.77
N ILE A 355 5.89 9.61 -43.38
CA ILE A 355 6.81 9.56 -42.24
C ILE A 355 6.04 9.91 -40.95
N PHE A 356 6.24 9.09 -39.90
CA PHE A 356 5.73 9.39 -38.57
C PHE A 356 6.27 10.72 -38.03
N VAL A 357 5.40 11.59 -37.52
CA VAL A 357 5.71 12.99 -37.19
C VAL A 357 6.97 13.18 -36.33
N LYS A 358 7.15 12.41 -35.26
CA LYS A 358 8.34 12.51 -34.39
C LYS A 358 9.64 12.08 -35.08
N LYS A 359 9.57 11.22 -36.11
CA LYS A 359 10.74 10.85 -36.93
C LYS A 359 11.04 11.91 -38.00
N ALA A 360 10.08 12.78 -38.30
CA ALA A 360 10.25 13.88 -39.25
C ALA A 360 10.87 15.12 -38.61
N ASP A 361 10.86 15.26 -37.28
CA ASP A 361 11.41 16.44 -36.57
C ASP A 361 12.83 16.80 -37.03
N GLU A 362 13.76 15.83 -37.12
CA GLU A 362 15.13 16.10 -37.61
C GLU A 362 15.16 16.61 -39.06
N LYS A 363 14.28 16.09 -39.92
CA LYS A 363 14.19 16.51 -41.32
C LYS A 363 13.63 17.93 -41.44
N ILE A 364 12.67 18.27 -40.59
CA ILE A 364 12.08 19.61 -40.52
C ILE A 364 13.11 20.62 -40.02
N ILE A 365 13.88 20.26 -38.99
CA ILE A 365 14.98 21.10 -38.47
C ILE A 365 16.01 21.39 -39.57
N ASN A 366 16.40 20.38 -40.35
CA ASN A 366 17.34 20.56 -41.45
C ASN A 366 16.78 21.47 -42.55
N ALA A 367 15.51 21.31 -42.93
CA ALA A 367 14.85 22.19 -43.91
C ALA A 367 14.81 23.65 -43.42
N LEU A 368 14.45 23.88 -42.15
CA LEU A 368 14.46 25.23 -41.55
C LEU A 368 15.87 25.85 -41.56
N LYS A 369 16.91 25.04 -41.37
CA LYS A 369 18.30 25.49 -41.43
C LYS A 369 18.73 25.83 -42.86
N GLU A 370 18.40 25.00 -43.84
CA GLU A 370 18.70 25.22 -45.25
C GLU A 370 17.99 26.48 -45.81
N GLU A 371 16.79 26.76 -45.33
CA GLU A 371 16.01 27.95 -45.70
C GLU A 371 16.36 29.21 -44.89
N GLY A 372 17.35 29.14 -43.97
CA GLY A 372 17.76 30.28 -43.12
C GLY A 372 16.73 30.72 -42.08
N LYS A 373 15.68 29.91 -41.84
CA LYS A 373 14.57 30.19 -40.92
C LYS A 373 14.85 29.71 -39.48
N LEU A 374 15.81 28.81 -39.29
CA LEU A 374 16.22 28.32 -37.97
C LEU A 374 17.16 29.31 -37.30
N TYR A 375 16.82 29.80 -36.11
CA TYR A 375 17.71 30.60 -35.27
C TYR A 375 18.68 29.70 -34.49
N LYS A 376 18.13 28.76 -33.71
CA LYS A 376 18.91 27.73 -33.01
C LYS A 376 18.07 26.48 -32.74
N SER A 377 18.75 25.37 -32.45
CA SER A 377 18.13 24.13 -31.98
C SER A 377 18.86 23.62 -30.75
N GLU A 378 18.13 23.14 -29.74
CA GLU A 378 18.70 22.58 -28.51
C GLU A 378 17.95 21.32 -28.06
N LYS A 379 18.59 20.48 -27.24
CA LYS A 379 17.92 19.33 -26.61
C LYS A 379 17.27 19.79 -25.32
N PHE A 380 15.95 19.64 -25.24
CA PHE A 380 15.14 20.05 -24.09
C PHE A 380 14.62 18.81 -23.36
N LEU A 381 14.87 18.75 -22.04
CA LEU A 381 14.37 17.67 -21.19
C LEU A 381 13.03 18.12 -20.58
N HIS A 382 11.97 17.38 -20.89
CA HIS A 382 10.62 17.66 -20.35
C HIS A 382 9.83 16.38 -20.18
N SER A 383 8.73 16.47 -19.42
CA SER A 383 7.80 15.36 -19.26
C SER A 383 6.78 15.35 -20.40
N TYR A 384 6.70 14.25 -21.14
CA TYR A 384 5.84 14.10 -22.31
C TYR A 384 4.89 12.91 -22.17
N PRO A 385 3.61 13.04 -22.57
CA PRO A 385 2.63 11.97 -22.42
C PRO A 385 2.87 10.84 -23.44
N HIS A 386 2.91 9.61 -22.93
CA HIS A 386 2.93 8.39 -23.73
C HIS A 386 1.68 7.56 -23.47
N CYS A 387 1.32 6.69 -24.41
CA CYS A 387 0.25 5.73 -24.19
C CYS A 387 0.60 4.83 -23.01
N TRP A 388 -0.28 4.80 -21.99
CA TRP A 388 -0.10 4.02 -20.76
C TRP A 388 0.03 2.51 -20.96
N ARG A 389 -0.30 2.01 -22.16
CA ARG A 389 -0.23 0.58 -22.51
C ARG A 389 0.85 0.22 -23.52
N CYS A 390 1.01 1.00 -24.58
CA CYS A 390 1.92 0.65 -25.68
C CYS A 390 3.18 1.53 -25.74
N ASP A 391 3.33 2.47 -24.80
CA ASP A 391 4.48 3.37 -24.64
C ASP A 391 4.75 4.28 -25.84
N THR A 392 3.85 4.37 -26.82
CA THR A 392 3.98 5.26 -27.98
C THR A 392 3.72 6.72 -27.54
N PRO A 393 4.54 7.70 -27.98
CA PRO A 393 4.28 9.11 -27.73
C PRO A 393 2.87 9.50 -28.21
N LEU A 394 2.09 10.17 -27.35
CA LEU A 394 0.76 10.63 -27.74
C LEU A 394 0.87 11.89 -28.59
N LEU A 395 -0.08 12.04 -29.51
CA LEU A 395 -0.27 13.27 -30.28
C LEU A 395 -1.57 13.92 -29.81
N TYR A 396 -1.58 15.23 -29.66
CA TYR A 396 -2.84 15.96 -29.59
C TYR A 396 -3.38 16.04 -31.02
N TYR A 397 -4.60 15.53 -31.22
CA TYR A 397 -5.13 15.30 -32.56
C TYR A 397 -6.64 15.62 -32.61
N PRO A 398 -7.16 16.19 -33.72
CA PRO A 398 -8.56 16.55 -33.81
C PRO A 398 -9.41 15.30 -34.06
N ARG A 399 -10.39 15.05 -33.20
CA ARG A 399 -11.34 13.94 -33.36
C ARG A 399 -12.74 14.33 -32.92
N ASP A 400 -13.72 13.79 -33.63
CA ASP A 400 -15.07 13.62 -33.08
C ASP A 400 -15.03 12.55 -31.98
N SER A 401 -15.61 12.87 -30.83
CA SER A 401 -15.75 11.92 -29.72
C SER A 401 -17.00 12.25 -28.92
N TRP A 402 -17.46 11.28 -28.15
CA TRP A 402 -18.57 11.41 -27.22
C TRP A 402 -18.04 11.68 -25.82
N PHE A 403 -18.63 12.67 -25.17
CA PHE A 403 -18.20 13.14 -23.86
C PHE A 403 -19.35 13.09 -22.87
N VAL A 404 -19.04 12.78 -21.62
CA VAL A 404 -19.88 13.12 -20.47
C VAL A 404 -19.39 14.46 -19.91
N LYS A 405 -20.30 15.42 -19.78
CA LYS A 405 -20.04 16.78 -19.31
C LYS A 405 -19.77 16.86 -17.81
N MET A 406 -18.69 16.21 -17.36
CA MET A 406 -18.30 16.13 -15.94
C MET A 406 -18.07 17.51 -15.30
N THR A 407 -17.67 18.50 -16.10
CA THR A 407 -17.53 19.90 -15.64
C THR A 407 -18.83 20.46 -15.07
N ALA A 408 -20.00 20.03 -15.55
CA ALA A 408 -21.30 20.48 -15.06
C ALA A 408 -21.66 19.91 -13.68
N VAL A 409 -20.97 18.85 -13.23
CA VAL A 409 -21.21 18.17 -11.95
C VAL A 409 -20.01 18.24 -11.01
N ARG A 410 -19.02 19.08 -11.31
CA ARG A 410 -17.78 19.24 -10.51
C ARG A 410 -18.06 19.41 -9.02
N ASP A 411 -18.96 20.33 -8.66
CA ASP A 411 -19.20 20.66 -7.26
C ASP A 411 -19.83 19.47 -6.52
N LYS A 412 -20.74 18.73 -7.17
CA LYS A 412 -21.32 17.49 -6.63
C LYS A 412 -20.27 16.38 -6.49
N LEU A 413 -19.30 16.27 -7.42
CA LEU A 413 -18.20 15.30 -7.31
C LEU A 413 -17.34 15.58 -6.08
N VAL A 414 -16.96 16.85 -5.88
CA VAL A 414 -16.17 17.27 -4.71
C VAL A 414 -16.95 17.05 -3.42
N GLU A 415 -18.24 17.38 -3.40
CA GLU A 415 -19.12 17.14 -2.25
C GLU A 415 -19.18 15.66 -1.88
N ASN A 416 -19.46 14.79 -2.85
CA ASN A 416 -19.54 13.34 -2.63
C ASN A 416 -18.18 12.74 -2.24
N ASN A 417 -17.08 13.21 -2.84
CA ASN A 417 -15.73 12.82 -2.43
C ASN A 417 -15.44 13.15 -0.97
N ASN A 418 -15.92 14.29 -0.47
CA ASN A 418 -15.66 14.73 0.90
C ASN A 418 -16.42 13.91 1.96
N LYS A 419 -17.52 13.26 1.57
CA LYS A 419 -18.29 12.32 2.41
C LYS A 419 -17.58 10.97 2.62
N ILE A 420 -16.60 10.64 1.77
CA ILE A 420 -15.84 9.39 1.84
C ILE A 420 -14.77 9.50 2.93
N ASN A 421 -14.66 8.46 3.76
CA ASN A 421 -13.55 8.26 4.67
C ASN A 421 -12.34 7.66 3.91
N TRP A 422 -11.44 8.55 3.47
CA TRP A 422 -10.21 8.16 2.78
C TRP A 422 -9.10 7.83 3.77
N MET A 423 -8.41 6.70 3.55
CA MET A 423 -7.25 6.29 4.32
C MET A 423 -6.05 6.12 3.37
N PRO A 424 -5.09 7.05 3.37
CA PRO A 424 -4.92 8.18 4.27
C PRO A 424 -5.77 9.40 3.88
N ASP A 425 -6.08 10.26 4.86
CA ASP A 425 -7.00 11.39 4.68
C ASP A 425 -6.53 12.42 3.65
N ASN A 426 -5.21 12.55 3.45
CA ASN A 426 -4.64 13.46 2.46
C ASN A 426 -5.03 13.13 1.00
N ILE A 427 -5.63 11.97 0.73
CA ILE A 427 -6.20 11.67 -0.59
C ILE A 427 -7.45 12.52 -0.85
N ARG A 428 -8.27 12.74 0.18
CA ARG A 428 -9.58 13.42 0.10
C ARG A 428 -9.44 14.81 -0.53
N THR A 429 -8.58 15.66 0.04
CA THR A 429 -8.34 17.03 -0.44
C THR A 429 -7.09 17.15 -1.32
N GLY A 430 -6.17 16.18 -1.25
CA GLY A 430 -4.95 16.17 -2.06
C GLY A 430 -5.13 15.48 -3.41
N ARG A 431 -4.68 14.22 -3.52
CA ARG A 431 -4.56 13.53 -4.82
C ARG A 431 -5.90 13.42 -5.55
N MET A 432 -6.99 13.07 -4.86
CA MET A 432 -8.32 12.96 -5.46
C MET A 432 -8.99 14.33 -5.53
N GLY A 433 -9.04 15.08 -4.42
CA GLY A 433 -9.65 16.42 -4.36
C GLY A 433 -9.17 17.38 -5.44
N ASN A 434 -7.86 17.61 -5.53
CA ASN A 434 -7.27 18.51 -6.55
C ASN A 434 -7.59 18.06 -7.99
N PHE A 435 -7.74 16.76 -8.23
CA PHE A 435 -8.11 16.25 -9.54
C PHE A 435 -9.57 16.51 -9.89
N LEU A 436 -10.46 16.38 -8.90
CA LEU A 436 -11.88 16.66 -9.07
C LEU A 436 -12.15 18.17 -9.23
N GLU A 437 -11.43 19.03 -8.52
CA GLU A 437 -11.53 20.48 -8.68
C GLU A 437 -11.15 20.93 -10.11
N GLY A 438 -10.16 20.27 -10.70
CA GLY A 438 -9.72 20.44 -12.09
C GLY A 438 -10.36 19.48 -13.09
N VAL A 439 -11.50 18.86 -12.77
CA VAL A 439 -12.11 17.84 -13.65
C VAL A 439 -12.47 18.44 -15.01
N ILE A 440 -12.20 17.67 -16.06
CA ILE A 440 -12.58 18.00 -17.44
C ILE A 440 -13.65 17.01 -17.92
N ASP A 441 -14.35 17.35 -19.00
CA ASP A 441 -15.34 16.45 -19.59
C ASP A 441 -14.69 15.12 -19.99
N TRP A 442 -15.35 14.02 -19.65
CA TRP A 442 -14.82 12.68 -19.84
C TRP A 442 -15.16 12.19 -21.24
N GLY A 443 -14.14 12.05 -22.10
CA GLY A 443 -14.29 11.37 -23.39
C GLY A 443 -14.52 9.87 -23.19
N ILE A 444 -15.75 9.41 -23.41
CA ILE A 444 -16.17 8.03 -23.17
C ILE A 444 -16.11 7.16 -24.41
N SER A 445 -16.05 7.71 -25.63
CA SER A 445 -15.97 6.88 -26.83
C SER A 445 -14.55 6.41 -27.14
N ARG A 446 -14.43 5.22 -27.73
CA ARG A 446 -13.19 4.61 -28.23
C ARG A 446 -13.43 4.01 -29.62
N ASN A 447 -12.50 4.28 -30.53
CA ASN A 447 -12.56 3.79 -31.92
C ASN A 447 -11.96 2.38 -32.04
N ARG A 448 -12.51 1.43 -31.26
CA ARG A 448 -12.00 0.06 -31.08
C ARG A 448 -13.12 -0.98 -31.26
N TYR A 449 -12.82 -2.27 -31.10
CA TYR A 449 -13.74 -3.35 -31.49
C TYR A 449 -14.26 -4.15 -30.29
N TRP A 450 -13.42 -4.41 -29.28
CA TRP A 450 -13.75 -5.19 -28.09
C TRP A 450 -14.04 -4.30 -26.88
N GLY A 451 -15.33 -4.07 -26.65
CA GLY A 451 -15.85 -3.29 -25.53
C GLY A 451 -17.37 -3.17 -25.59
N THR A 452 -17.97 -2.61 -24.56
CA THR A 452 -19.40 -2.28 -24.54
C THR A 452 -19.72 -1.28 -25.65
N PRO A 453 -20.59 -1.60 -26.62
CA PRO A 453 -20.90 -0.66 -27.70
C PRO A 453 -21.68 0.54 -27.20
N LEU A 454 -21.39 1.73 -27.75
CA LEU A 454 -22.12 2.95 -27.40
C LEU A 454 -23.53 2.90 -28.04
N PRO A 455 -24.63 2.92 -27.27
CA PRO A 455 -25.96 2.62 -27.79
C PRO A 455 -26.65 3.83 -28.40
N ILE A 456 -25.96 4.54 -29.30
CA ILE A 456 -26.51 5.71 -30.00
C ILE A 456 -26.70 5.35 -31.47
N TRP A 457 -27.91 5.59 -31.97
CA TRP A 457 -28.23 5.52 -33.40
C TRP A 457 -28.35 6.93 -33.96
N GLU A 458 -27.79 7.14 -35.15
CA GLU A 458 -27.78 8.42 -35.85
C GLU A 458 -28.49 8.26 -37.21
N CYS A 459 -29.39 9.20 -37.51
CA CYS A 459 -30.08 9.29 -38.79
C CYS A 459 -29.40 10.33 -39.69
N GLU A 460 -29.48 10.15 -41.00
CA GLU A 460 -29.04 11.15 -41.98
C GLU A 460 -29.70 12.53 -41.81
N CYS A 461 -30.89 12.60 -41.21
CA CYS A 461 -31.55 13.88 -40.93
C CYS A 461 -30.99 14.62 -39.71
N GLY A 462 -29.96 14.08 -39.05
CA GLY A 462 -29.32 14.62 -37.86
C GLY A 462 -29.99 14.24 -36.53
N HIS A 463 -31.09 13.47 -36.57
CA HIS A 463 -31.70 12.93 -35.35
C HIS A 463 -30.82 11.84 -34.75
N ARG A 464 -30.74 11.82 -33.42
CA ARG A 464 -29.97 10.85 -32.64
C ARG A 464 -30.84 10.31 -31.53
N GLU A 465 -30.72 9.01 -31.30
CA GLU A 465 -31.48 8.29 -30.29
C GLU A 465 -30.56 7.38 -29.50
N MET A 466 -30.68 7.37 -28.17
CA MET A 466 -29.95 6.46 -27.29
C MET A 466 -30.87 5.39 -26.75
N ILE A 467 -30.46 4.13 -26.86
CA ILE A 467 -31.17 2.96 -26.35
C ILE A 467 -30.63 2.58 -24.97
N GLY A 468 -31.52 2.38 -24.00
CA GLY A 468 -31.17 2.07 -22.61
C GLY A 468 -31.39 0.62 -22.18
N SER A 469 -31.99 -0.23 -23.03
CA SER A 469 -32.26 -1.64 -22.71
C SER A 469 -32.42 -2.50 -23.97
N ILE A 470 -32.29 -3.82 -23.81
CA ILE A 470 -32.60 -4.82 -24.85
C ILE A 470 -34.10 -4.78 -25.17
N ALA A 471 -34.95 -4.57 -24.17
CA ALA A 471 -36.40 -4.42 -24.38
C ALA A 471 -36.72 -3.23 -25.29
N GLU A 472 -36.13 -2.06 -25.02
CA GLU A 472 -36.28 -0.86 -25.87
C GLU A 472 -35.67 -1.09 -27.28
N LEU A 473 -34.55 -1.80 -27.36
CA LEU A 473 -33.96 -2.19 -28.65
C LEU A 473 -34.92 -3.05 -29.47
N LYS A 474 -35.57 -4.05 -28.85
CA LYS A 474 -36.56 -4.93 -29.51
C LYS A 474 -37.82 -4.16 -29.95
N GLU A 475 -38.24 -3.16 -29.19
CA GLU A 475 -39.40 -2.32 -29.53
C GLU A 475 -39.13 -1.44 -30.75
N LYS A 476 -37.96 -0.79 -30.81
CA LYS A 476 -37.63 0.23 -31.83
C LYS A 476 -36.85 -0.31 -33.01
N GLY A 477 -36.18 -1.44 -32.84
CA GLY A 477 -35.27 -2.03 -33.81
C GLY A 477 -35.96 -2.80 -34.92
N ILE A 478 -35.31 -2.82 -36.08
CA ILE A 478 -35.73 -3.55 -37.27
C ILE A 478 -35.12 -4.95 -37.21
N ASN A 479 -35.97 -5.99 -37.18
CA ASN A 479 -35.57 -7.40 -37.20
C ASN A 479 -34.54 -7.79 -36.10
N VAL A 480 -34.71 -7.30 -34.88
CA VAL A 480 -33.81 -7.63 -33.76
C VAL A 480 -33.90 -9.13 -33.44
N PRO A 481 -32.78 -9.87 -33.43
CA PRO A 481 -32.76 -11.28 -33.02
C PRO A 481 -33.22 -11.48 -31.58
N GLU A 482 -33.88 -12.61 -31.28
CA GLU A 482 -34.31 -12.93 -29.91
C GLU A 482 -33.13 -13.08 -28.94
N ASP A 483 -32.09 -13.81 -29.36
CA ASP A 483 -30.84 -14.06 -28.63
C ASP A 483 -29.70 -13.14 -29.12
N ILE A 484 -29.95 -11.82 -29.15
CA ILE A 484 -28.98 -10.83 -29.64
C ILE A 484 -27.72 -10.79 -28.76
N GLU A 485 -26.53 -10.87 -29.38
CA GLU A 485 -25.27 -10.52 -28.73
C GLU A 485 -25.02 -9.02 -28.88
N LEU A 486 -24.84 -8.31 -27.77
CA LEU A 486 -24.75 -6.85 -27.78
C LEU A 486 -23.40 -6.32 -28.27
N HIS A 487 -22.39 -7.16 -28.47
CA HIS A 487 -21.08 -6.75 -28.97
C HIS A 487 -21.04 -6.48 -30.47
N LYS A 488 -19.98 -5.79 -30.88
CA LYS A 488 -19.55 -5.80 -32.27
C LYS A 488 -19.12 -7.21 -32.72
N PRO A 489 -19.32 -7.55 -34.00
CA PRO A 489 -20.02 -6.77 -35.02
C PRO A 489 -21.55 -6.98 -35.00
N TYR A 490 -22.09 -7.84 -34.13
CA TYR A 490 -23.49 -8.26 -34.18
C TYR A 490 -24.48 -7.10 -34.01
N ILE A 491 -24.25 -6.24 -33.00
CA ILE A 491 -25.12 -5.07 -32.76
C ILE A 491 -25.06 -4.03 -33.87
N ASP A 492 -23.97 -3.99 -34.65
CA ASP A 492 -23.81 -3.03 -35.75
C ASP A 492 -24.78 -3.32 -36.91
N ASN A 493 -25.35 -4.53 -36.97
CA ASN A 493 -26.35 -4.92 -37.97
C ASN A 493 -27.80 -4.60 -37.54
N VAL A 494 -28.00 -4.06 -36.33
CA VAL A 494 -29.33 -3.68 -35.82
C VAL A 494 -29.59 -2.23 -36.15
N HIS A 495 -30.64 -1.97 -36.91
CA HIS A 495 -31.06 -0.63 -37.32
C HIS A 495 -32.36 -0.20 -36.63
N LEU A 496 -32.60 1.11 -36.52
CA LEU A 496 -33.86 1.67 -36.00
C LEU A 496 -34.63 2.42 -37.10
N ASN A 497 -35.94 2.61 -36.92
CA ASN A 497 -36.72 3.54 -37.75
C ASN A 497 -36.70 4.94 -37.15
N CYS A 498 -36.22 5.93 -37.91
CA CYS A 498 -36.18 7.32 -37.44
C CYS A 498 -37.59 7.87 -37.21
N PRO A 499 -37.90 8.38 -35.99
CA PRO A 499 -39.23 8.93 -35.70
C PRO A 499 -39.53 10.23 -36.47
N HIS A 500 -38.51 10.91 -37.00
CA HIS A 500 -38.66 12.19 -37.69
C HIS A 500 -38.83 12.09 -39.21
N CYS A 501 -38.11 11.16 -39.85
CA CYS A 501 -38.12 11.04 -41.32
C CYS A 501 -38.39 9.61 -41.82
N SER A 502 -38.64 8.67 -40.92
CA SER A 502 -38.92 7.24 -41.21
C SER A 502 -37.84 6.52 -42.01
N LYS A 503 -36.66 7.13 -42.17
CA LYS A 503 -35.47 6.47 -42.71
C LYS A 503 -34.81 5.60 -41.64
N GLU A 504 -33.99 4.68 -42.10
CA GLU A 504 -33.16 3.85 -41.25
C GLU A 504 -32.13 4.69 -40.46
N MET A 505 -31.91 4.34 -39.21
CA MET A 505 -30.85 4.87 -38.36
C MET A 505 -29.79 3.79 -38.15
N THR A 506 -28.52 4.20 -38.10
CA THR A 506 -27.40 3.29 -37.90
C THR A 506 -26.69 3.63 -36.60
N ARG A 507 -26.25 2.61 -35.87
CA ARG A 507 -25.48 2.79 -34.64
C ARG A 507 -24.17 3.52 -34.95
N VAL A 508 -23.74 4.41 -34.06
CA VAL A 508 -22.40 5.01 -34.12
C VAL A 508 -21.34 3.93 -33.99
N GLU A 509 -20.17 4.08 -34.62
CA GLU A 509 -19.19 3.00 -34.69
C GLU A 509 -18.47 2.73 -33.36
N GLU A 510 -18.49 3.64 -32.40
CA GLU A 510 -17.65 3.56 -31.22
C GLU A 510 -18.11 2.53 -30.18
N VAL A 511 -17.14 1.99 -29.45
CA VAL A 511 -17.34 1.33 -28.14
C VAL A 511 -17.01 2.33 -27.03
N ILE A 512 -17.34 2.01 -25.78
CA ILE A 512 -17.04 2.89 -24.65
C ILE A 512 -15.67 2.58 -24.01
N ASP A 513 -15.22 3.53 -23.21
CA ASP A 513 -14.09 3.41 -22.29
C ASP A 513 -14.30 2.28 -21.27
N CYS A 514 -13.34 1.35 -21.12
CA CYS A 514 -13.44 0.25 -20.16
C CYS A 514 -13.47 0.73 -18.70
N TRP A 515 -13.02 1.96 -18.43
CA TRP A 515 -13.20 2.59 -17.12
C TRP A 515 -14.68 2.90 -16.80
N PHE A 516 -15.52 3.05 -17.83
CA PHE A 516 -16.97 3.17 -17.65
C PHE A 516 -17.59 1.82 -17.29
N ASP A 517 -17.15 0.73 -17.92
CA ASP A 517 -17.57 -0.63 -17.57
C ASP A 517 -17.24 -0.93 -16.10
N SER A 518 -15.97 -0.79 -15.70
CA SER A 518 -15.53 -1.06 -14.32
C SER A 518 -16.16 -0.11 -13.30
N GLY A 519 -16.38 1.17 -13.65
CA GLY A 519 -17.07 2.13 -12.78
C GLY A 519 -18.57 1.88 -12.63
N SER A 520 -19.18 1.10 -13.55
CA SER A 520 -20.60 0.70 -13.49
C SER A 520 -20.84 -0.56 -12.63
N MET A 521 -19.77 -1.21 -12.17
CA MET A 521 -19.80 -2.44 -11.38
C MET A 521 -20.80 -2.45 -10.22
N PRO A 522 -20.95 -1.38 -9.40
CA PRO A 522 -21.84 -1.39 -8.24
C PRO A 522 -23.25 -1.89 -8.53
N PHE A 523 -23.83 -1.46 -9.67
CA PHE A 523 -25.19 -1.80 -10.07
C PHE A 523 -25.23 -2.83 -11.21
N ALA A 524 -24.25 -2.79 -12.13
CA ALA A 524 -24.22 -3.69 -13.28
C ALA A 524 -23.98 -5.16 -12.89
N GLN A 525 -23.28 -5.43 -11.77
CA GLN A 525 -23.10 -6.78 -11.24
C GLN A 525 -24.40 -7.47 -10.80
N HIS A 526 -25.47 -6.69 -10.63
CA HIS A 526 -26.79 -7.10 -10.18
C HIS A 526 -27.84 -7.05 -11.30
N HIS A 527 -27.44 -6.71 -12.53
CA HIS A 527 -28.38 -6.45 -13.63
C HIS A 527 -29.38 -5.31 -13.32
N TYR A 528 -28.98 -4.35 -12.47
CA TYR A 528 -29.82 -3.21 -12.11
C TYR A 528 -30.00 -2.26 -13.30
N PRO A 529 -31.21 -1.71 -13.53
CA PRO A 529 -32.42 -1.78 -12.68
C PRO A 529 -33.39 -2.90 -13.06
N PHE A 530 -33.01 -3.79 -13.98
CA PHE A 530 -33.91 -4.80 -14.55
C PHE A 530 -34.18 -5.95 -13.56
N GLU A 531 -33.17 -6.30 -12.77
CA GLU A 531 -33.26 -7.32 -11.71
C GLU A 531 -32.56 -6.83 -10.44
N ASN A 532 -32.82 -7.51 -9.32
CA ASN A 532 -32.13 -7.32 -8.02
C ASN A 532 -32.13 -5.85 -7.53
N LYS A 533 -33.22 -5.12 -7.81
CA LYS A 533 -33.34 -3.70 -7.51
C LYS A 533 -33.24 -3.43 -6.02
N GLU A 534 -34.04 -4.13 -5.22
CA GLU A 534 -34.08 -3.99 -3.77
C GLU A 534 -32.72 -4.37 -3.16
N LEU A 535 -32.11 -5.45 -3.65
CA LEU A 535 -30.78 -5.88 -3.22
C LEU A 535 -29.75 -4.77 -3.43
N PHE A 536 -29.70 -4.13 -4.61
CA PHE A 536 -28.77 -3.02 -4.84
C PHE A 536 -29.09 -1.80 -3.97
N GLU A 537 -30.36 -1.40 -3.87
CA GLU A 537 -30.77 -0.18 -3.16
C GLU A 537 -30.50 -0.27 -1.64
N GLU A 538 -30.64 -1.46 -1.05
CA GLU A 538 -30.30 -1.72 0.36
C GLU A 538 -28.78 -1.78 0.62
N ASN A 539 -27.98 -2.09 -0.40
CA ASN A 539 -26.53 -2.35 -0.30
C ASN A 539 -25.66 -1.23 -0.92
N PHE A 540 -26.26 -0.06 -1.22
CA PHE A 540 -25.56 1.05 -1.85
C PHE A 540 -25.73 2.33 -1.04
N PRO A 541 -24.65 3.02 -0.60
CA PRO A 541 -23.23 2.82 -0.97
C PRO A 541 -22.59 1.59 -0.30
N ALA A 542 -21.49 1.10 -0.89
CA ALA A 542 -20.69 0.05 -0.24
C ALA A 542 -19.94 0.59 0.99
N GLN A 543 -19.88 -0.17 2.07
CA GLN A 543 -19.19 0.26 3.29
C GLN A 543 -17.66 0.24 3.14
N PHE A 544 -17.08 -0.61 2.27
CA PHE A 544 -15.62 -0.74 2.16
C PHE A 544 -15.12 -1.07 0.75
N ILE A 545 -14.02 -0.42 0.35
CA ILE A 545 -13.17 -0.82 -0.79
C ILE A 545 -11.68 -0.64 -0.46
N SER A 546 -10.80 -1.33 -1.19
CA SER A 546 -9.35 -1.09 -1.13
C SER A 546 -8.65 -1.43 -2.43
N GLU A 547 -7.91 -0.49 -2.99
CA GLU A 547 -7.03 -0.71 -4.14
C GLU A 547 -5.80 0.21 -4.06
N ALA A 548 -4.85 0.02 -4.97
CA ALA A 548 -3.63 0.81 -5.03
C ALA A 548 -3.85 2.28 -5.44
N VAL A 549 -2.90 3.14 -5.08
CA VAL A 549 -2.97 4.61 -5.26
C VAL A 549 -3.18 5.08 -6.71
N ASP A 550 -2.82 4.28 -7.70
CA ASP A 550 -3.10 4.53 -9.11
C ASP A 550 -4.61 4.60 -9.42
N GLN A 551 -5.46 3.93 -8.63
CA GLN A 551 -6.91 3.95 -8.83
C GLN A 551 -7.57 5.30 -8.53
N THR A 552 -6.85 6.25 -7.93
CA THR A 552 -7.26 7.68 -7.85
C THR A 552 -7.37 8.35 -9.23
N ARG A 553 -6.86 7.71 -10.29
CA ARG A 553 -7.01 8.09 -11.71
C ARG A 553 -7.60 6.95 -12.55
N GLY A 554 -8.28 6.03 -11.89
CA GLY A 554 -8.90 4.85 -12.52
C GLY A 554 -10.22 4.58 -11.83
N TRP A 555 -10.33 3.41 -11.21
CA TRP A 555 -11.59 2.88 -10.69
C TRP A 555 -12.24 3.76 -9.63
N PHE A 556 -11.48 4.32 -8.68
CA PHE A 556 -12.07 5.20 -7.65
C PHE A 556 -12.74 6.44 -8.27
N TYR A 557 -12.12 7.00 -9.30
CA TYR A 557 -12.69 8.15 -10.00
C TYR A 557 -13.95 7.76 -10.76
N THR A 558 -13.93 6.66 -11.53
CA THR A 558 -15.10 6.31 -12.35
C THR A 558 -16.28 5.80 -11.54
N LEU A 559 -16.06 5.08 -10.44
CA LEU A 559 -17.08 4.77 -9.45
C LEU A 559 -17.76 6.06 -8.96
N LEU A 560 -16.96 7.05 -8.53
CA LEU A 560 -17.48 8.30 -7.99
C LEU A 560 -18.20 9.13 -9.06
N ALA A 561 -17.63 9.18 -10.27
CA ALA A 561 -18.17 9.94 -11.39
C ALA A 561 -19.55 9.41 -11.80
N ILE A 562 -19.66 8.11 -12.05
CA ILE A 562 -20.91 7.47 -12.47
C ILE A 562 -21.93 7.55 -11.34
N SER A 563 -21.53 7.25 -10.10
CA SER A 563 -22.44 7.33 -8.94
C SER A 563 -22.99 8.73 -8.71
N THR A 564 -22.14 9.75 -8.82
CA THR A 564 -22.56 11.15 -8.65
C THR A 564 -23.56 11.57 -9.71
N VAL A 565 -23.37 11.14 -10.96
CA VAL A 565 -24.27 11.50 -12.05
C VAL A 565 -25.58 10.70 -11.99
N VAL A 566 -25.50 9.40 -11.73
CA VAL A 566 -26.66 8.50 -11.80
C VAL A 566 -27.48 8.53 -10.52
N PHE A 567 -26.83 8.45 -9.35
CA PHE A 567 -27.47 8.28 -8.04
C PHE A 567 -27.30 9.47 -7.08
N GLU A 568 -26.53 10.50 -7.48
CA GLU A 568 -26.28 11.71 -6.68
C GLU A 568 -25.64 11.45 -5.29
N LYS A 569 -24.95 10.32 -5.10
CA LYS A 569 -24.25 9.98 -3.85
C LYS A 569 -22.85 9.42 -4.10
N ASN A 570 -22.04 9.31 -3.04
CA ASN A 570 -20.76 8.60 -3.09
C ASN A 570 -21.01 7.09 -3.28
N PRO A 571 -20.16 6.39 -4.04
CA PRO A 571 -20.32 4.95 -4.32
C PRO A 571 -19.91 4.04 -3.15
N PHE A 572 -19.06 4.54 -2.26
CA PHE A 572 -18.53 3.80 -1.11
C PHE A 572 -18.24 4.75 0.06
N GLU A 573 -18.21 4.22 1.28
CA GLU A 573 -18.02 4.98 2.52
C GLU A 573 -16.56 5.02 2.97
N ASN A 574 -15.87 3.87 2.97
CA ASN A 574 -14.50 3.75 3.47
C ASN A 574 -13.55 3.22 2.37
N CYS A 575 -12.41 3.87 2.17
CA CYS A 575 -11.43 3.49 1.15
C CYS A 575 -10.00 3.46 1.70
N ILE A 576 -9.40 2.26 1.77
CA ILE A 576 -7.97 2.11 2.03
C ILE A 576 -7.21 2.17 0.71
N VAL A 577 -6.42 3.23 0.54
CA VAL A 577 -5.60 3.47 -0.65
C VAL A 577 -4.19 2.93 -0.43
N LEU A 578 -3.85 1.85 -1.14
CA LEU A 578 -2.62 1.11 -0.90
C LEU A 578 -1.40 1.77 -1.55
N GLY A 579 -0.28 1.71 -0.84
CA GLY A 579 1.04 2.03 -1.38
C GLY A 579 1.51 0.98 -2.39
N HIS A 580 2.56 1.30 -3.14
CA HIS A 580 3.15 0.32 -4.07
C HIS A 580 4.10 -0.64 -3.35
N VAL A 581 4.09 -1.90 -3.79
CA VAL A 581 5.13 -2.88 -3.42
C VAL A 581 6.39 -2.60 -4.23
N LEU A 582 7.50 -2.41 -3.52
CA LEU A 582 8.83 -2.14 -4.07
C LEU A 582 9.74 -3.34 -3.83
N ASP A 583 10.82 -3.47 -4.60
CA ASP A 583 11.86 -4.46 -4.31
C ASP A 583 12.66 -4.11 -3.04
N LYS A 584 13.61 -4.98 -2.68
CA LYS A 584 14.48 -4.79 -1.50
C LYS A 584 15.24 -3.46 -1.48
N ASP A 585 15.54 -2.90 -2.65
CA ASP A 585 16.30 -1.66 -2.82
C ASP A 585 15.38 -0.43 -2.93
N GLY A 586 14.06 -0.62 -2.83
CA GLY A 586 13.06 0.45 -2.92
C GLY A 586 12.76 0.87 -4.36
N LEU A 587 13.11 0.05 -5.36
CA LEU A 587 12.79 0.31 -6.76
C LEU A 587 11.46 -0.32 -7.14
N LYS A 588 10.74 0.35 -8.05
CA LYS A 588 9.53 -0.21 -8.66
C LYS A 588 9.87 -1.53 -9.37
N MET A 589 9.13 -2.59 -9.06
CA MET A 589 9.26 -3.89 -9.72
C MET A 589 8.83 -3.79 -11.19
N SER A 590 9.64 -4.31 -12.11
CA SER A 590 9.29 -4.38 -13.54
C SER A 590 9.94 -5.56 -14.25
N LYS A 591 9.23 -6.15 -15.22
CA LYS A 591 9.74 -7.28 -16.01
C LYS A 591 11.06 -6.94 -16.71
N HIS A 592 11.21 -5.71 -17.19
CA HIS A 592 12.43 -5.22 -17.84
C HIS A 592 13.64 -5.15 -16.90
N LYS A 593 13.43 -4.90 -15.61
CA LYS A 593 14.49 -4.87 -14.59
C LYS A 593 14.81 -6.26 -14.02
N GLY A 594 13.98 -7.27 -14.30
CA GLY A 594 14.16 -8.63 -13.79
C GLY A 594 13.95 -8.79 -12.28
N ASN A 595 13.41 -7.77 -11.60
CA ASN A 595 13.22 -7.73 -10.14
C ASN A 595 11.79 -8.08 -9.70
N VAL A 596 11.00 -8.76 -10.56
CA VAL A 596 9.63 -9.17 -10.25
C VAL A 596 9.64 -10.54 -9.60
N LEU A 597 9.03 -10.63 -8.42
CA LEU A 597 8.83 -11.91 -7.73
C LEU A 597 7.48 -12.52 -8.10
N SER A 598 7.48 -13.84 -8.33
CA SER A 598 6.26 -14.62 -8.55
C SER A 598 5.54 -14.84 -7.22
N PRO A 599 4.23 -14.56 -7.11
CA PRO A 599 3.49 -14.79 -5.87
C PRO A 599 3.45 -16.28 -5.51
N PHE A 600 3.40 -17.18 -6.50
CA PHE A 600 3.41 -18.62 -6.29
C PHE A 600 4.72 -19.10 -5.63
N THR A 601 5.86 -18.56 -6.05
CA THR A 601 7.16 -18.93 -5.47
C THR A 601 7.22 -18.52 -4.01
N VAL A 602 6.76 -17.32 -3.68
CA VAL A 602 6.72 -16.84 -2.28
C VAL A 602 5.77 -17.69 -1.44
N LEU A 603 4.57 -18.00 -1.95
CA LEU A 603 3.57 -18.83 -1.24
C LEU A 603 4.07 -20.26 -0.98
N GLU A 604 4.80 -20.85 -1.93
CA GLU A 604 5.40 -22.19 -1.75
C GLU A 604 6.70 -22.19 -0.94
N ASN A 605 7.32 -21.03 -0.68
CA ASN A 605 8.53 -20.94 0.15
C ASN A 605 8.22 -20.52 1.59
N GLN A 606 7.27 -19.60 1.76
CA GLN A 606 7.04 -18.88 3.02
C GLN A 606 5.66 -19.15 3.64
N GLY A 607 4.69 -19.62 2.84
CA GLY A 607 3.29 -19.77 3.27
C GLY A 607 2.47 -18.48 3.16
N ALA A 608 1.15 -18.64 3.17
CA ALA A 608 0.17 -17.58 3.05
C ALA A 608 0.02 -16.76 4.33
N ASP A 609 0.02 -17.40 5.52
CA ASP A 609 -0.12 -16.69 6.80
C ASP A 609 1.07 -15.77 7.06
N ALA A 610 2.29 -16.22 6.73
CA ALA A 610 3.50 -15.41 6.83
C ALA A 610 3.43 -14.17 5.92
N LEU A 611 2.97 -14.36 4.68
CA LEU A 611 2.85 -13.29 3.69
C LEU A 611 1.77 -12.27 4.08
N ARG A 612 0.62 -12.74 4.56
CA ARG A 612 -0.44 -11.92 5.15
C ARG A 612 0.09 -11.10 6.32
N TRP A 613 0.71 -11.75 7.29
CA TRP A 613 1.23 -11.11 8.49
C TRP A 613 2.25 -10.02 8.18
N TYR A 614 3.16 -10.30 7.23
CA TYR A 614 4.12 -9.31 6.75
C TYR A 614 3.43 -8.05 6.22
N PHE A 615 2.40 -8.17 5.39
CA PHE A 615 1.71 -7.00 4.83
C PHE A 615 0.93 -6.19 5.87
N TYR A 616 0.51 -6.80 6.97
CA TYR A 616 -0.15 -6.09 8.06
C TYR A 616 0.84 -5.34 8.97
N THR A 617 2.05 -5.90 9.18
CA THR A 617 3.01 -5.40 10.18
C THR A 617 4.14 -4.54 9.61
N ALA A 618 4.55 -4.77 8.35
CA ALA A 618 5.73 -4.14 7.76
C ALA A 618 5.61 -2.61 7.67
N SER A 619 4.45 -2.10 7.28
CA SER A 619 4.14 -0.67 7.23
C SER A 619 2.63 -0.45 7.22
N ALA A 620 2.20 0.79 7.48
CA ALA A 620 0.81 1.16 7.22
C ALA A 620 0.45 0.88 5.74
N PRO A 621 -0.80 0.45 5.43
CA PRO A 621 -1.18 -0.02 4.09
C PRO A 621 -0.93 0.99 2.96
N TRP A 622 -1.01 2.29 3.26
CA TRP A 622 -0.85 3.38 2.31
C TRP A 622 0.60 3.83 2.07
N LEU A 623 1.56 3.27 2.81
CA LEU A 623 2.97 3.53 2.58
C LEU A 623 3.56 2.49 1.62
N PRO A 624 4.51 2.86 0.74
CA PRO A 624 5.23 1.89 -0.06
C PRO A 624 6.00 0.89 0.80
N SER A 625 5.85 -0.40 0.53
CA SER A 625 6.47 -1.50 1.29
C SER A 625 7.61 -2.15 0.51
N ARG A 626 8.78 -2.34 1.13
CA ARG A 626 9.93 -3.05 0.53
C ARG A 626 9.82 -4.55 0.75
N PHE A 627 9.61 -5.30 -0.32
CA PHE A 627 9.31 -6.71 -0.25
C PHE A 627 10.51 -7.59 -0.64
N TYR A 628 10.86 -8.52 0.25
CA TYR A 628 11.88 -9.58 0.06
C TYR A 628 11.65 -10.71 1.07
N GLU A 629 12.10 -11.93 0.73
CA GLU A 629 11.74 -13.15 1.47
C GLU A 629 12.21 -13.11 2.94
N GLU A 630 13.39 -12.58 3.21
CA GLU A 630 13.94 -12.52 4.57
C GLU A 630 13.08 -11.66 5.52
N ALA A 631 12.46 -10.59 5.02
CA ALA A 631 11.54 -9.76 5.81
C ALA A 631 10.25 -10.52 6.17
N VAL A 632 9.76 -11.36 5.26
CA VAL A 632 8.58 -12.21 5.51
C VAL A 632 8.89 -13.24 6.59
N ILE A 633 10.07 -13.87 6.54
CA ILE A 633 10.53 -14.82 7.57
C ILE A 633 10.66 -14.13 8.93
N GLU A 634 11.23 -12.92 8.98
CA GLU A 634 11.38 -12.18 10.22
C GLU A 634 10.02 -11.87 10.86
N ALA A 635 9.06 -11.36 10.09
CA ALA A 635 7.71 -11.09 10.56
C ALA A 635 6.99 -12.38 11.02
N GLN A 636 7.11 -13.47 10.26
CA GLN A 636 6.55 -14.77 10.62
C GLN A 636 7.10 -15.29 11.96
N ARG A 637 8.41 -15.17 12.20
CA ARG A 637 9.05 -15.68 13.42
C ARG A 637 8.60 -14.93 14.67
N LYS A 638 8.44 -13.61 14.59
CA LYS A 638 8.06 -12.77 15.74
C LYS A 638 6.70 -13.16 16.31
N PHE A 639 5.70 -13.36 15.44
CA PHE A 639 4.35 -13.70 15.87
C PHE A 639 4.01 -15.19 15.71
N ILE A 640 3.90 -15.68 14.46
CA ILE A 640 3.41 -17.03 14.16
C ILE A 640 4.30 -18.09 14.80
N GLY A 641 5.62 -17.96 14.67
CA GLY A 641 6.58 -18.87 15.30
C GLY A 641 6.45 -18.89 16.84
N THR A 642 6.32 -17.72 17.46
CA THR A 642 6.15 -17.58 18.91
C THR A 642 4.83 -18.19 19.39
N LEU A 643 3.72 -17.90 18.71
CA LEU A 643 2.39 -18.47 19.00
C LEU A 643 2.43 -20.01 18.87
N TRP A 644 3.03 -20.52 17.80
CA TRP A 644 3.16 -21.96 17.57
C TRP A 644 3.96 -22.65 18.67
N ASN A 645 5.00 -22.01 19.20
CA ASN A 645 5.79 -22.54 20.31
C ASN A 645 4.97 -22.60 21.62
N VAL A 646 4.15 -21.59 21.91
CA VAL A 646 3.25 -21.60 23.07
C VAL A 646 2.18 -22.68 22.94
N TYR A 647 1.57 -22.80 21.77
CA TYR A 647 0.63 -23.88 21.46
C TYR A 647 1.30 -25.26 21.60
N SER A 648 2.54 -25.41 21.10
CA SER A 648 3.30 -26.66 21.22
C SER A 648 3.63 -27.03 22.65
N PHE A 649 3.98 -26.03 23.46
CA PHE A 649 4.15 -26.20 24.89
C PHE A 649 2.84 -26.72 25.52
N TYR A 650 1.69 -26.08 25.26
CA TYR A 650 0.41 -26.53 25.80
C TYR A 650 0.09 -27.99 25.43
N ILE A 651 0.18 -28.34 24.14
CA ILE A 651 -0.13 -29.69 23.65
C ILE A 651 0.75 -30.76 24.29
N LEU A 652 2.06 -30.47 24.44
CA LEU A 652 3.00 -31.42 25.05
C LEU A 652 2.55 -31.82 26.46
N TYR A 653 2.28 -30.84 27.32
CA TYR A 653 1.94 -31.11 28.72
C TYR A 653 0.49 -31.60 28.86
N ALA A 654 -0.45 -31.01 28.13
CA ALA A 654 -1.85 -31.43 28.18
C ALA A 654 -2.04 -32.89 27.74
N GLU A 655 -1.28 -33.36 26.75
CA GLU A 655 -1.30 -34.77 26.32
C GLU A 655 -0.64 -35.69 27.37
N LEU A 656 0.47 -35.26 28.01
CA LEU A 656 1.11 -36.02 29.08
C LEU A 656 0.16 -36.25 30.27
N ASP A 657 -0.56 -35.20 30.66
CA ASP A 657 -1.53 -35.26 31.77
C ASP A 657 -2.91 -35.77 31.35
N LYS A 658 -3.14 -36.03 30.06
CA LYS A 658 -4.46 -36.33 29.47
C LYS A 658 -5.52 -35.32 29.89
N PHE A 659 -5.14 -34.05 29.93
CA PHE A 659 -5.99 -32.95 30.36
C PHE A 659 -7.17 -32.78 29.39
N ASP A 660 -8.35 -32.54 29.92
CA ASP A 660 -9.57 -32.31 29.14
C ASP A 660 -10.22 -31.00 29.62
N PRO A 661 -10.14 -29.92 28.83
CA PRO A 661 -10.61 -28.61 29.25
C PRO A 661 -12.12 -28.55 29.46
N THR A 662 -12.90 -29.44 28.81
CA THR A 662 -14.36 -29.46 28.93
C THR A 662 -14.85 -29.89 30.31
N LYS A 663 -13.98 -30.53 31.11
CA LYS A 663 -14.29 -30.93 32.50
C LYS A 663 -14.13 -29.81 33.51
N TYR A 664 -13.53 -28.69 33.12
CA TYR A 664 -13.15 -27.58 34.00
C TYR A 664 -13.62 -26.23 33.43
N GLU A 665 -14.67 -26.21 32.63
CA GLU A 665 -15.14 -25.01 31.92
C GLU A 665 -15.41 -23.83 32.86
N ASP A 666 -15.99 -24.10 34.04
CA ASP A 666 -16.31 -23.12 35.08
C ASP A 666 -15.14 -22.80 36.03
N PHE A 667 -13.97 -23.40 35.83
CA PHE A 667 -12.84 -23.19 36.74
C PHE A 667 -12.28 -21.77 36.63
N VAL A 668 -12.04 -21.13 37.78
CA VAL A 668 -11.45 -19.79 37.87
C VAL A 668 -10.17 -19.89 38.70
N SER A 669 -9.06 -19.42 38.14
CA SER A 669 -7.77 -19.44 38.82
C SER A 669 -7.65 -18.27 39.78
N GLU A 670 -7.19 -18.55 41.01
CA GLU A 670 -6.86 -17.52 41.99
C GLU A 670 -5.44 -16.94 41.81
N ASN A 671 -4.63 -17.54 40.94
CA ASN A 671 -3.26 -17.13 40.69
C ASN A 671 -3.19 -15.75 40.02
N VAL A 672 -2.37 -14.85 40.56
CA VAL A 672 -2.24 -13.46 40.08
C VAL A 672 -1.77 -13.39 38.62
N MET A 673 -0.85 -14.28 38.20
CA MET A 673 -0.38 -14.32 36.80
C MET A 673 -1.50 -14.73 35.84
N ASP A 674 -2.39 -15.63 36.27
CA ASP A 674 -3.51 -16.10 35.45
C ASP A 674 -4.56 -15.00 35.30
N LYS A 675 -4.91 -14.33 36.41
CA LYS A 675 -5.81 -13.17 36.41
C LYS A 675 -5.29 -12.05 35.52
N TRP A 676 -3.99 -11.74 35.61
CA TRP A 676 -3.35 -10.73 34.75
C TRP A 676 -3.45 -11.11 33.28
N MET A 677 -3.12 -12.36 32.93
CA MET A 677 -3.16 -12.83 31.55
C MET A 677 -4.59 -12.82 30.98
N MET A 678 -5.59 -13.20 31.79
CA MET A 678 -7.00 -13.10 31.38
C MET A 678 -7.47 -11.65 31.21
N SER A 679 -6.99 -10.73 32.05
CA SER A 679 -7.25 -9.29 31.91
C SER A 679 -6.66 -8.75 30.61
N LYS A 680 -5.36 -8.95 30.37
CA LYS A 680 -4.67 -8.51 29.15
C LYS A 680 -5.32 -9.09 27.89
N LEU A 681 -5.74 -10.37 27.92
CA LEU A 681 -6.47 -10.99 26.81
C LEU A 681 -7.78 -10.26 26.51
N ASN A 682 -8.54 -9.90 27.54
CA ASN A 682 -9.80 -9.19 27.39
C ASN A 682 -9.59 -7.75 26.90
N SER A 683 -8.55 -7.07 27.37
CA SER A 683 -8.10 -5.77 26.87
C SER A 683 -7.67 -5.85 25.39
N LEU A 684 -6.94 -6.89 25.00
CA LEU A 684 -6.54 -7.16 23.61
C LEU A 684 -7.74 -7.41 22.68
N VAL A 685 -8.75 -8.17 23.15
CA VAL A 685 -9.99 -8.38 22.39
C VAL A 685 -10.65 -7.03 22.07
N LYS A 686 -10.75 -6.15 23.07
CA LYS A 686 -11.34 -4.82 22.92
C LYS A 686 -10.52 -3.95 21.96
N SER A 687 -9.21 -3.84 22.17
CA SER A 687 -8.36 -2.97 21.35
C SER A 687 -8.27 -3.45 19.91
N THR A 688 -8.18 -4.76 19.66
CA THR A 688 -8.18 -5.34 18.31
C THR A 688 -9.52 -5.09 17.60
N ASP A 689 -10.65 -5.22 18.30
CA ASP A 689 -11.99 -4.88 17.79
C ASP A 689 -12.05 -3.40 17.37
N GLU A 690 -11.61 -2.49 18.26
CA GLU A 690 -11.55 -1.05 17.98
C GLU A 690 -10.57 -0.69 16.85
N HIS A 691 -9.52 -1.47 16.65
CA HIS A 691 -8.59 -1.27 15.54
C HIS A 691 -9.20 -1.68 14.22
N LEU A 692 -9.78 -2.88 14.11
CA LEU A 692 -10.40 -3.37 12.88
C LEU A 692 -11.64 -2.58 12.49
N GLU A 693 -12.49 -2.19 13.45
CA GLU A 693 -13.66 -1.33 13.20
C GLU A 693 -13.27 0.03 12.61
N ASN A 694 -12.08 0.54 12.97
CA ASN A 694 -11.54 1.80 12.46
C ASN A 694 -10.46 1.60 11.37
N TYR A 695 -10.38 0.42 10.75
CA TYR A 695 -9.43 0.10 9.68
C TYR A 695 -7.94 0.28 10.04
N ARG A 696 -7.60 0.31 11.33
CA ARG A 696 -6.24 0.40 11.90
C ARG A 696 -5.57 -0.98 11.95
N ILE A 697 -5.50 -1.64 10.80
CA ILE A 697 -5.05 -3.05 10.64
C ILE A 697 -3.64 -3.27 11.21
N THR A 698 -2.70 -2.38 10.90
CA THR A 698 -1.31 -2.50 11.37
C THR A 698 -1.18 -2.39 12.89
N GLN A 699 -1.99 -1.53 13.53
CA GLN A 699 -1.99 -1.39 14.98
C GLN A 699 -2.54 -2.65 15.64
N GLY A 700 -3.68 -3.17 15.17
CA GLY A 700 -4.23 -4.43 15.68
C GLY A 700 -3.27 -5.62 15.52
N ALA A 701 -2.57 -5.72 14.38
CA ALA A 701 -1.56 -6.76 14.17
C ALA A 701 -0.36 -6.64 15.13
N LYS A 702 0.10 -5.41 15.42
CA LYS A 702 1.22 -5.18 16.35
C LYS A 702 0.85 -5.48 17.80
N GLU A 703 -0.34 -5.12 18.24
CA GLU A 703 -0.80 -5.46 19.60
C GLU A 703 -0.93 -6.97 19.80
N LEU A 704 -1.39 -7.70 18.77
CA LEU A 704 -1.36 -9.17 18.77
C LEU A 704 0.07 -9.72 18.89
N GLU A 705 1.03 -9.14 18.15
CA GLU A 705 2.45 -9.51 18.23
C GLU A 705 3.03 -9.31 19.63
N GLU A 706 2.80 -8.12 20.21
CA GLU A 706 3.26 -7.75 21.55
C GLU A 706 2.65 -8.65 22.63
N PHE A 707 1.34 -8.93 22.56
CA PHE A 707 0.69 -9.84 23.50
C PHE A 707 1.24 -11.26 23.43
N VAL A 708 1.49 -11.79 22.23
CA VAL A 708 2.07 -13.14 22.08
C VAL A 708 3.50 -13.21 22.59
N ASP A 709 4.28 -12.13 22.44
CA ASP A 709 5.60 -12.01 23.08
C ASP A 709 5.50 -12.07 24.61
N GLU A 710 4.61 -11.28 25.22
CA GLU A 710 4.36 -11.31 26.67
C GLU A 710 3.87 -12.68 27.15
N LEU A 711 2.96 -13.30 26.40
CA LEU A 711 2.46 -14.65 26.68
C LEU A 711 3.60 -15.68 26.74
N SER A 712 4.48 -15.65 25.75
CA SER A 712 5.59 -16.60 25.65
C SER A 712 6.73 -16.30 26.64
N ASN A 713 7.28 -15.09 26.56
CA ASN A 713 8.51 -14.70 27.23
C ASN A 713 8.30 -14.27 28.68
N TRP A 714 7.07 -13.96 29.07
CA TRP A 714 6.72 -13.63 30.45
C TRP A 714 5.86 -14.71 31.10
N TYR A 715 4.61 -14.88 30.66
CA TYR A 715 3.65 -15.74 31.34
C TYR A 715 4.06 -17.21 31.32
N VAL A 716 4.24 -17.81 30.13
CA VAL A 716 4.59 -19.22 29.99
C VAL A 716 5.92 -19.51 30.68
N ARG A 717 6.94 -18.68 30.43
CA ARG A 717 8.28 -18.86 31.04
C ARG A 717 8.23 -18.89 32.56
N ARG A 718 7.50 -17.97 33.20
CA ARG A 718 7.40 -17.88 34.67
C ARG A 718 6.52 -18.97 35.27
N ASN A 719 5.53 -19.45 34.53
CA ASN A 719 4.58 -20.44 35.00
C ASN A 719 4.96 -21.89 34.64
N ARG A 720 6.08 -22.13 33.94
CA ARG A 720 6.47 -23.47 33.50
C ARG A 720 6.42 -24.49 34.63
N SER A 721 6.99 -24.17 35.80
CA SER A 721 7.05 -25.04 36.98
C SER A 721 5.71 -25.66 37.37
N ARG A 722 4.60 -24.92 37.18
CA ARG A 722 3.23 -25.35 37.49
C ARG A 722 2.80 -26.56 36.65
N TYR A 723 3.33 -26.68 35.44
CA TYR A 723 3.04 -27.80 34.53
C TYR A 723 3.85 -29.07 34.84
N TRP A 724 4.90 -29.00 35.67
CA TRP A 724 5.77 -30.14 36.01
C TRP A 724 5.29 -30.97 37.19
N VAL A 725 4.34 -30.47 37.97
CA VAL A 725 3.80 -31.18 39.13
C VAL A 725 3.12 -32.45 38.65
N GLU A 726 3.47 -33.63 39.17
CA GLU A 726 2.90 -34.90 38.69
C GLU A 726 1.38 -34.99 38.90
N GLU A 727 0.87 -34.41 39.98
CA GLU A 727 -0.57 -34.37 40.28
C GLU A 727 -1.28 -33.17 39.63
N LEU A 728 -2.52 -33.38 39.17
CA LEU A 728 -3.41 -32.32 38.69
C LEU A 728 -4.00 -31.53 39.86
N THR A 729 -3.19 -30.64 40.44
CA THR A 729 -3.63 -29.71 41.49
C THR A 729 -4.50 -28.58 40.93
N GLU A 730 -5.25 -27.89 41.79
CA GLU A 730 -6.05 -26.72 41.39
C GLU A 730 -5.19 -25.63 40.71
N ASP A 731 -3.98 -25.39 41.20
CA ASP A 731 -3.06 -24.43 40.58
C ASP A 731 -2.62 -24.87 39.17
N LYS A 732 -2.35 -26.16 38.95
CA LYS A 732 -2.00 -26.71 37.62
C LYS A 732 -3.20 -26.66 36.67
N ILE A 733 -4.40 -26.98 37.16
CA ILE A 733 -5.65 -26.85 36.40
C ILE A 733 -5.87 -25.38 36.00
N GLY A 734 -5.62 -24.44 36.90
CA GLY A 734 -5.69 -23.00 36.63
C GLY A 734 -4.74 -22.56 35.51
N ALA A 735 -3.51 -23.06 35.51
CA ALA A 735 -2.53 -22.79 34.46
C ALA A 735 -3.03 -23.31 33.09
N TYR A 736 -3.48 -24.57 33.04
CA TYR A 736 -4.02 -25.16 31.81
C TYR A 736 -5.25 -24.41 31.29
N MET A 737 -6.24 -24.15 32.13
CA MET A 737 -7.46 -23.47 31.72
C MET A 737 -7.19 -22.04 31.25
N THR A 738 -6.26 -21.33 31.88
CA THR A 738 -5.83 -19.99 31.44
C THR A 738 -5.21 -20.07 30.05
N LEU A 739 -4.22 -20.94 29.83
CA LEU A 739 -3.54 -21.04 28.54
C LEU A 739 -4.48 -21.56 27.43
N TYR A 740 -5.40 -22.47 27.76
CA TYR A 740 -6.47 -22.92 26.86
C TYR A 740 -7.38 -21.76 26.42
N ARG A 741 -7.88 -20.96 27.37
CA ARG A 741 -8.74 -19.80 27.08
C ARG A 741 -8.02 -18.74 26.26
N VAL A 742 -6.75 -18.49 26.56
CA VAL A 742 -5.88 -17.59 25.79
C VAL A 742 -5.71 -18.08 24.37
N LEU A 743 -5.27 -19.33 24.16
CA LEU A 743 -5.02 -19.88 22.82
C LEU A 743 -6.30 -19.94 21.97
N THR A 744 -7.43 -20.32 22.55
CA THR A 744 -8.71 -20.40 21.83
C THR A 744 -9.29 -19.02 21.50
N THR A 745 -9.12 -18.03 22.38
CA THR A 745 -9.53 -16.64 22.11
C THR A 745 -8.61 -15.98 21.10
N LEU A 746 -7.29 -16.17 21.22
CA LEU A 746 -6.31 -15.73 20.22
C LEU A 746 -6.60 -16.33 18.84
N ALA A 747 -6.93 -17.62 18.76
CA ALA A 747 -7.30 -18.25 17.51
C ALA A 747 -8.47 -17.52 16.84
N LYS A 748 -9.49 -17.09 17.59
CA LYS A 748 -10.62 -16.32 17.08
C LYS A 748 -10.19 -14.93 16.57
N ILE A 749 -9.55 -14.11 17.43
CA ILE A 749 -9.23 -12.72 17.06
C ILE A 749 -8.10 -12.60 16.02
N ALA A 750 -7.20 -13.58 15.94
CA ALA A 750 -6.16 -13.64 14.92
C ALA A 750 -6.63 -14.29 13.61
N SER A 751 -7.78 -14.97 13.57
CA SER A 751 -8.25 -15.69 12.37
C SER A 751 -8.47 -14.82 11.13
N PRO A 752 -8.87 -13.53 11.22
CA PRO A 752 -8.90 -12.67 10.03
C PRO A 752 -7.50 -12.38 9.46
N PHE A 753 -6.46 -12.41 10.31
CA PHE A 753 -5.07 -12.11 9.93
C PHE A 753 -4.37 -13.36 9.39
N ILE A 754 -4.37 -14.45 10.16
CA ILE A 754 -3.66 -15.71 9.90
C ILE A 754 -4.63 -16.91 9.90
N PRO A 755 -5.44 -17.06 8.84
CA PRO A 755 -6.57 -17.98 8.82
C PRO A 755 -6.20 -19.46 8.90
N PHE A 756 -4.97 -19.86 8.54
CA PHE A 756 -4.58 -21.27 8.49
C PHE A 756 -4.09 -21.80 9.84
N VAL A 757 -3.12 -21.12 10.45
CA VAL A 757 -2.55 -21.51 11.75
C VAL A 757 -3.62 -21.47 12.84
N THR A 758 -4.50 -20.48 12.81
CA THR A 758 -5.61 -20.37 13.76
C THR A 758 -6.64 -21.48 13.60
N GLU A 759 -6.90 -21.93 12.37
CA GLU A 759 -7.77 -23.09 12.11
C GLU A 759 -7.16 -24.37 12.71
N GLU A 760 -5.87 -24.67 12.49
CA GLU A 760 -5.24 -25.87 13.06
C GLU A 760 -5.26 -25.85 14.60
N ILE A 761 -4.97 -24.70 15.23
CA ILE A 761 -5.04 -24.55 16.68
C ILE A 761 -6.48 -24.82 17.17
N TYR A 762 -7.48 -24.22 16.50
CA TYR A 762 -8.88 -24.37 16.87
C TYR A 762 -9.40 -25.81 16.68
N GLN A 763 -9.05 -26.48 15.58
CA GLN A 763 -9.42 -27.88 15.37
C GLN A 763 -8.91 -28.78 16.49
N ASN A 764 -7.65 -28.59 16.91
CA ASN A 764 -7.03 -29.45 17.91
C ASN A 764 -7.49 -29.15 19.34
N LEU A 765 -7.71 -27.87 19.68
CA LEU A 765 -8.08 -27.46 21.03
C LEU A 765 -9.58 -27.51 21.30
N VAL A 766 -10.41 -27.17 20.31
CA VAL A 766 -11.87 -27.03 20.50
C VAL A 766 -12.59 -28.22 19.88
N VAL A 767 -12.54 -28.38 18.56
CA VAL A 767 -13.32 -29.39 17.83
C VAL A 767 -13.00 -30.83 18.26
N ALA A 768 -11.76 -31.09 18.68
CA ALA A 768 -11.33 -32.40 19.17
C ALA A 768 -11.99 -32.82 20.51
N PHE A 769 -12.56 -31.89 21.27
CA PHE A 769 -13.15 -32.13 22.59
C PHE A 769 -14.63 -31.74 22.68
N ASP A 770 -15.03 -30.66 22.00
CA ASP A 770 -16.43 -30.24 21.89
C ASP A 770 -16.95 -30.47 20.47
N LYS A 771 -17.83 -31.47 20.32
CA LYS A 771 -18.48 -31.81 19.05
C LYS A 771 -19.60 -30.85 18.66
N ASN A 772 -20.09 -30.04 19.59
CA ASN A 772 -21.15 -29.06 19.36
C ASN A 772 -20.59 -27.67 19.01
N ALA A 773 -19.29 -27.46 19.22
CA ALA A 773 -18.61 -26.24 18.79
C ALA A 773 -18.69 -26.07 17.26
N PRO A 774 -18.65 -24.82 16.76
CA PRO A 774 -18.51 -24.57 15.33
C PRO A 774 -17.34 -25.37 14.75
N GLU A 775 -17.55 -26.00 13.60
CA GLU A 775 -16.58 -26.94 13.02
C GLU A 775 -15.32 -26.30 12.44
N SER A 776 -15.24 -24.96 12.44
CA SER A 776 -14.12 -24.12 12.00
C SER A 776 -14.10 -22.81 12.79
N VAL A 777 -12.90 -22.21 12.97
CA VAL A 777 -12.77 -20.91 13.65
C VAL A 777 -13.48 -19.80 12.87
N HIS A 778 -13.56 -19.93 11.54
CA HIS A 778 -14.20 -18.96 10.64
C HIS A 778 -15.72 -19.01 10.67
N LEU A 779 -16.32 -19.92 11.46
CA LEU A 779 -17.75 -19.97 11.75
C LEU A 779 -18.05 -19.49 13.18
N CYS A 780 -17.04 -19.04 13.93
CA CYS A 780 -17.20 -18.46 15.26
C CYS A 780 -17.59 -16.98 15.19
N LYS A 781 -18.31 -16.53 16.22
CA LYS A 781 -18.49 -15.10 16.48
C LYS A 781 -17.23 -14.47 17.08
N TRP A 782 -17.06 -13.18 16.87
CA TRP A 782 -16.02 -12.38 17.53
C TRP A 782 -16.23 -12.39 19.04
N PRO A 783 -15.19 -12.58 19.86
CA PRO A 783 -15.34 -12.57 21.31
C PRO A 783 -15.74 -11.19 21.82
N GLU A 784 -16.64 -11.16 22.80
CA GLU A 784 -17.11 -9.91 23.42
C GLU A 784 -16.21 -9.48 24.58
N TYR A 785 -15.99 -8.18 24.69
CA TYR A 785 -15.31 -7.58 25.84
C TYR A 785 -16.18 -7.69 27.10
N LYS A 786 -15.59 -8.19 28.19
CA LYS A 786 -16.25 -8.36 29.50
C LYS A 786 -15.59 -7.46 30.53
N ALA A 787 -16.26 -6.37 30.93
CA ALA A 787 -15.67 -5.37 31.81
C ALA A 787 -15.22 -5.96 33.17
N GLU A 788 -15.92 -6.98 33.67
CA GLU A 788 -15.61 -7.69 34.90
C GLU A 788 -14.31 -8.52 34.87
N LEU A 789 -13.79 -8.82 33.68
CA LEU A 789 -12.51 -9.52 33.51
C LEU A 789 -11.33 -8.56 33.33
N ALA A 790 -11.59 -7.26 33.15
CA ALA A 790 -10.55 -6.24 33.00
C ALA A 790 -10.20 -5.62 34.35
N ASP A 791 -8.94 -5.74 34.76
CA ASP A 791 -8.35 -5.11 35.93
C ASP A 791 -7.18 -4.22 35.51
N ALA A 792 -7.48 -2.93 35.28
CA ALA A 792 -6.48 -1.97 34.83
C ALA A 792 -5.34 -1.74 35.83
N ASN A 793 -5.60 -1.89 37.13
CA ASN A 793 -4.54 -1.72 38.15
C ASN A 793 -3.58 -2.91 38.12
N LEU A 794 -4.11 -4.14 37.99
CA LEU A 794 -3.33 -5.36 37.82
C LEU A 794 -2.45 -5.32 36.56
N GLU A 795 -3.02 -4.85 35.44
CA GLU A 795 -2.26 -4.64 34.21
C GLU A 795 -1.16 -3.59 34.39
N GLU A 796 -1.48 -2.42 34.95
CA GLU A 796 -0.52 -1.34 35.14
C GLU A 796 0.64 -1.74 36.09
N ASP A 797 0.35 -2.42 37.19
CA ASP A 797 1.38 -2.89 38.12
C ASP A 797 2.28 -3.96 37.50
N MET A 798 1.74 -4.86 36.68
CA MET A 798 2.56 -5.85 35.96
C MET A 798 3.39 -5.20 34.86
N ASP A 799 2.83 -4.26 34.09
CA ASP A 799 3.54 -3.53 33.04
C ASP A 799 4.70 -2.70 33.64
N ARG A 800 4.48 -2.10 34.82
CA ARG A 800 5.56 -1.47 35.61
C ARG A 800 6.64 -2.48 35.99
N ALA A 801 6.27 -3.63 36.53
CA ALA A 801 7.22 -4.68 36.90
C ALA A 801 8.04 -5.16 35.69
N TYR A 802 7.38 -5.41 34.55
CA TYR A 802 8.01 -5.80 33.30
C TYR A 802 9.01 -4.74 32.81
N THR A 803 8.60 -3.46 32.84
CA THR A 803 9.44 -2.32 32.47
C THR A 803 10.67 -2.21 33.37
N ILE A 804 10.50 -2.35 34.68
CA ILE A 804 11.61 -2.36 35.64
C ILE A 804 12.60 -3.50 35.33
N VAL A 805 12.11 -4.70 35.01
CA VAL A 805 12.97 -5.83 34.62
C VAL A 805 13.69 -5.56 33.29
N LYS A 806 13.01 -4.99 32.29
CA LYS A 806 13.63 -4.59 31.01
C LYS A 806 14.76 -3.58 31.23
N LEU A 807 14.51 -2.54 32.03
CA LEU A 807 15.50 -1.52 32.37
C LEU A 807 16.65 -2.11 33.19
N GLY A 808 16.36 -2.94 34.20
CA GLY A 808 17.38 -3.63 34.99
C GLY A 808 18.28 -4.54 34.13
N ARG A 809 17.71 -5.29 33.17
CA ARG A 809 18.51 -6.09 32.22
C ARG A 809 19.36 -5.20 31.32
N SER A 810 18.83 -4.07 30.85
CA SER A 810 19.59 -3.10 30.07
C SER A 810 20.78 -2.53 30.85
N ALA A 811 20.56 -2.11 32.10
CA ALA A 811 21.61 -1.64 33.00
C ALA A 811 22.67 -2.73 33.27
N ARG A 812 22.25 -3.97 33.52
CA ARG A 812 23.17 -5.13 33.67
C ARG A 812 24.03 -5.35 32.43
N ASN A 813 23.40 -5.34 31.26
CA ASN A 813 24.10 -5.53 29.98
C ASN A 813 25.09 -4.38 29.72
N GLY A 814 24.72 -3.14 30.01
CA GLY A 814 25.59 -1.97 29.92
C GLY A 814 26.82 -2.08 30.84
N ALA A 815 26.66 -2.67 32.02
CA ALA A 815 27.76 -2.97 32.95
C ALA A 815 28.49 -4.30 32.67
N ASN A 816 28.10 -5.04 31.63
CA ASN A 816 28.63 -6.34 31.26
C ASN A 816 28.54 -7.41 32.39
N ILE A 817 27.48 -7.34 33.21
CA ILE A 817 27.22 -8.26 34.32
C ILE A 817 26.16 -9.28 33.88
N LYS A 818 26.51 -10.58 33.93
CA LYS A 818 25.56 -11.66 33.61
C LYS A 818 24.41 -11.70 34.61
N ASN A 819 23.18 -12.01 34.16
CA ASN A 819 22.02 -12.15 35.05
C ASN A 819 22.20 -13.23 36.14
N ARG A 820 23.01 -14.26 35.85
CA ARG A 820 23.34 -15.32 36.82
C ARG A 820 24.19 -14.84 38.00
N GLN A 821 24.88 -13.70 37.89
CA GLN A 821 25.57 -13.06 39.00
C GLN A 821 24.56 -12.26 39.84
N PRO A 822 24.26 -12.68 41.08
CA PRO A 822 23.38 -11.92 41.95
C PRO A 822 23.96 -10.55 42.26
N LEU A 823 23.10 -9.54 42.38
CA LEU A 823 23.47 -8.20 42.83
C LEU A 823 22.76 -7.87 44.15
N GLY A 824 23.39 -7.00 44.95
CA GLY A 824 22.87 -6.63 46.26
C GLY A 824 21.58 -5.83 46.15
N LYS A 825 21.62 -4.71 45.41
CA LYS A 825 20.56 -3.71 45.48
C LYS A 825 20.23 -3.09 44.13
N MET A 826 18.96 -2.78 43.95
CA MET A 826 18.43 -1.98 42.85
C MET A 826 17.61 -0.82 43.39
N LEU A 827 17.82 0.37 42.83
CA LEU A 827 17.06 1.58 43.11
C LEU A 827 16.16 1.89 41.92
N VAL A 828 14.89 2.20 42.17
CA VAL A 828 13.89 2.47 41.14
C VAL A 828 13.22 3.81 41.42
N SER A 829 13.04 4.65 40.40
CA SER A 829 12.36 5.95 40.57
C SER A 829 10.86 5.84 40.82
N ALA A 830 10.24 4.69 40.49
CA ALA A 830 8.83 4.43 40.69
C ALA A 830 8.45 4.50 42.18
N LYS A 831 7.38 5.24 42.51
CA LYS A 831 6.99 5.55 43.90
C LYS A 831 6.43 4.35 44.67
N SER A 832 5.75 3.43 43.99
CA SER A 832 5.10 2.28 44.60
C SER A 832 4.97 1.13 43.62
N LEU A 833 5.18 -0.08 44.12
CA LEU A 833 4.95 -1.34 43.43
C LEU A 833 4.58 -2.36 44.53
N PRO A 834 3.44 -3.08 44.42
CA PRO A 834 3.08 -4.07 45.44
C PRO A 834 4.15 -5.15 45.61
N GLU A 835 4.26 -5.70 46.83
CA GLU A 835 5.34 -6.62 47.22
C GLU A 835 5.49 -7.81 46.27
N TYR A 836 4.37 -8.40 45.85
CA TYR A 836 4.33 -9.50 44.87
C TYR A 836 5.11 -9.19 43.58
N TYR A 837 4.94 -8.00 43.00
CA TYR A 837 5.65 -7.63 41.78
C TYR A 837 7.10 -7.23 42.05
N GLY A 838 7.39 -6.69 43.25
CA GLY A 838 8.77 -6.50 43.72
C GLY A 838 9.55 -7.81 43.79
N ASP A 839 8.89 -8.90 44.22
CA ASP A 839 9.47 -10.25 44.21
C ASP A 839 9.72 -10.76 42.78
N ILE A 840 8.78 -10.54 41.86
CA ILE A 840 8.97 -10.84 40.43
C ILE A 840 10.23 -10.16 39.90
N VAL A 841 10.41 -8.87 40.21
CA VAL A 841 11.57 -8.09 39.78
C VAL A 841 12.87 -8.63 40.37
N LYS A 842 12.88 -8.93 41.68
CA LYS A 842 14.04 -9.51 42.38
C LYS A 842 14.45 -10.85 41.76
N ASP A 843 13.50 -11.73 41.48
CA ASP A 843 13.76 -13.05 40.89
C ASP A 843 14.31 -12.94 39.46
N GLU A 844 13.67 -12.11 38.63
CA GLU A 844 14.03 -11.96 37.22
C GLU A 844 15.41 -11.36 37.02
N LEU A 845 15.73 -10.38 37.85
CA LEU A 845 17.02 -9.71 37.81
C LEU A 845 18.04 -10.36 38.74
N ASN A 846 17.67 -11.34 39.56
CA ASN A 846 18.55 -11.95 40.58
C ASN A 846 19.18 -10.87 41.49
N ILE A 847 18.32 -10.10 42.15
CA ILE A 847 18.69 -8.98 43.04
C ILE A 847 18.11 -9.23 44.42
N LYS A 848 18.87 -8.93 45.48
CA LYS A 848 18.43 -9.18 46.86
C LYS A 848 17.42 -8.15 47.36
N GLU A 849 17.63 -6.88 47.04
CA GLU A 849 16.78 -5.77 47.51
C GLU A 849 16.39 -4.81 46.37
N VAL A 850 15.13 -4.39 46.37
CA VAL A 850 14.60 -3.35 45.46
C VAL A 850 14.08 -2.20 46.31
N GLU A 851 14.70 -1.03 46.16
CA GLU A 851 14.28 0.21 46.81
C GLU A 851 13.49 1.07 45.81
N LEU A 852 12.26 1.41 46.18
CA LEU A 852 11.34 2.21 45.38
C LEU A 852 11.38 3.68 45.82
N GLY A 853 11.01 4.59 44.94
CA GLY A 853 10.97 6.03 45.20
C GLY A 853 12.34 6.66 45.40
N ALA A 854 13.40 6.03 44.88
CA ALA A 854 14.76 6.49 45.06
C ALA A 854 15.05 7.74 44.21
N ASP A 855 15.74 8.70 44.81
CA ASP A 855 16.30 9.85 44.08
C ASP A 855 17.54 9.42 43.30
N LEU A 856 17.32 9.00 42.05
CA LEU A 856 18.37 8.46 41.18
C LEU A 856 19.44 9.48 40.80
N SER A 857 19.16 10.78 40.93
CA SER A 857 20.12 11.86 40.58
C SER A 857 21.42 11.79 41.38
N LYS A 858 21.40 11.13 42.54
CA LYS A 858 22.57 10.91 43.40
C LYS A 858 23.53 9.83 42.89
N TYR A 859 23.10 9.02 41.92
CA TYR A 859 23.81 7.82 41.45
C TYR A 859 24.15 7.84 39.96
N VAL A 860 23.80 8.94 39.27
CA VAL A 860 24.00 9.10 37.83
C VAL A 860 24.69 10.42 37.51
N ASN A 861 25.56 10.40 36.50
CA ASN A 861 26.04 11.59 35.82
C ASN A 861 25.21 11.83 34.57
N PHE A 862 24.92 13.11 34.31
CA PHE A 862 24.30 13.53 33.06
C PHE A 862 25.38 13.80 32.02
N GLU A 863 25.21 13.26 30.83
CA GLU A 863 25.97 13.59 29.63
C GLU A 863 25.00 14.22 28.62
N ILE A 864 25.22 15.49 28.29
CA ILE A 864 24.36 16.24 27.38
C ILE A 864 25.08 16.46 26.06
N LYS A 865 24.44 16.04 24.96
CA LYS A 865 24.94 16.19 23.59
C LYS A 865 24.00 17.06 22.77
N PRO A 866 24.48 17.82 21.77
CA PRO A 866 23.60 18.54 20.86
C PRO A 866 22.83 17.57 19.94
N ASN A 867 21.53 17.81 19.73
CA ASN A 867 20.70 17.10 18.76
C ASN A 867 21.03 17.57 17.33
N LEU A 868 21.95 16.86 16.67
CA LEU A 868 22.50 17.27 15.36
C LEU A 868 21.45 17.37 14.24
N PRO A 869 20.46 16.47 14.09
CA PRO A 869 19.37 16.65 13.13
C PRO A 869 18.59 17.97 13.24
N VAL A 870 18.41 18.47 14.47
CA VAL A 870 17.67 19.71 14.76
C VAL A 870 18.60 20.92 14.64
N LEU A 871 19.69 20.92 15.39
CA LEU A 871 20.65 22.04 15.42
C LEU A 871 21.45 22.17 14.12
N GLY A 872 21.68 21.09 13.38
CA GLY A 872 22.46 21.09 12.14
C GLY A 872 21.78 21.83 11.00
N LYS A 873 20.43 21.82 10.94
CA LYS A 873 19.65 22.57 9.94
C LYS A 873 19.75 24.07 10.14
N ALA A 874 19.76 24.53 11.39
CA ALA A 874 19.76 25.95 11.74
C ALA A 874 21.17 26.54 11.97
N TYR A 875 22.10 25.75 12.51
CA TYR A 875 23.37 26.24 13.06
C TYR A 875 24.60 25.42 12.63
N GLY A 876 24.55 24.75 11.47
CA GLY A 876 25.56 23.79 11.02
C GLY A 876 27.04 24.22 11.14
N LYS A 877 27.35 25.51 10.89
CA LYS A 877 28.72 26.06 11.02
C LYS A 877 29.16 26.31 12.48
N LEU A 878 28.22 26.43 13.41
CA LEU A 878 28.46 26.74 14.82
C LEU A 878 28.47 25.49 15.72
N ILE A 879 28.17 24.30 15.18
CA ILE A 879 28.13 23.03 15.91
C ILE A 879 29.38 22.76 16.77
N PRO A 880 30.62 23.01 16.32
CA PRO A 880 31.80 22.83 17.17
C PRO A 880 31.81 23.75 18.39
N GLY A 881 31.37 25.00 18.24
CA GLY A 881 31.26 25.97 19.33
C GLY A 881 30.12 25.64 20.29
N ILE A 882 28.98 25.17 19.77
CA ILE A 882 27.85 24.68 20.56
C ILE A 882 28.26 23.47 21.41
N ARG A 883 28.99 22.51 20.84
CA ARG A 883 29.53 21.35 21.58
C ARG A 883 30.45 21.78 22.72
N LYS A 884 31.32 22.76 22.46
CA LYS A 884 32.25 23.28 23.47
C LYS A 884 31.50 23.98 24.60
N ALA A 885 30.56 24.87 24.28
CA ALA A 885 29.75 25.58 25.25
C ALA A 885 28.93 24.62 26.13
N ILE A 886 28.29 23.61 25.54
CA ILE A 886 27.57 22.57 26.29
C ILE A 886 28.52 21.78 27.19
N GLY A 887 29.72 21.43 26.71
CA GLY A 887 30.69 20.65 27.48
C GLY A 887 31.34 21.40 28.66
N GLU A 888 31.34 22.73 28.64
CA GLU A 888 31.85 23.59 29.73
C GLU A 888 30.80 23.86 30.81
N MET A 889 29.52 23.54 30.57
CA MET A 889 28.43 23.71 31.53
C MET A 889 28.39 22.58 32.57
N ASN A 890 27.84 22.89 33.75
CA ASN A 890 27.47 21.87 34.72
C ASN A 890 26.34 21.02 34.14
N GLN A 891 26.68 19.77 33.77
CA GLN A 891 25.75 18.87 33.09
C GLN A 891 24.52 18.54 33.94
N MET A 892 24.66 18.50 35.27
CA MET A 892 23.56 18.21 36.19
C MET A 892 22.56 19.37 36.25
N GLU A 893 23.05 20.60 36.40
CA GLU A 893 22.20 21.80 36.41
C GLU A 893 21.51 22.03 35.06
N LEU A 894 22.23 21.82 33.95
CA LEU A 894 21.67 21.93 32.61
C LEU A 894 20.58 20.88 32.37
N ALA A 895 20.80 19.62 32.75
CA ALA A 895 19.79 18.57 32.61
C ALA A 895 18.53 18.87 33.44
N GLN A 896 18.68 19.29 34.69
CA GLN A 896 17.54 19.64 35.56
C GLN A 896 16.75 20.83 35.02
N THR A 897 17.43 21.85 34.51
CA THR A 897 16.79 23.04 33.93
C THR A 897 15.93 22.68 32.73
N ILE A 898 16.46 21.85 31.82
CA ILE A 898 15.77 21.41 30.60
C ILE A 898 14.63 20.44 30.90
N ASN A 899 14.81 19.49 31.83
CA ASN A 899 13.75 18.57 32.26
C ASN A 899 12.59 19.29 32.96
N ASN A 900 12.84 20.43 33.61
CA ASN A 900 11.80 21.28 34.20
C ASN A 900 11.10 22.19 33.16
N GLY A 901 11.37 22.02 31.87
CA GLY A 901 10.75 22.78 30.78
C GLY A 901 11.33 24.18 30.58
N ASN A 902 12.43 24.53 31.25
CA ASN A 902 13.10 25.82 31.08
C ASN A 902 14.13 25.75 29.96
N THR A 903 14.50 26.92 29.41
CA THR A 903 15.50 27.02 28.35
C THR A 903 16.80 27.65 28.87
N VAL A 904 17.92 27.32 28.22
CA VAL A 904 19.24 27.89 28.52
C VAL A 904 19.81 28.52 27.26
N ASN A 905 20.19 29.79 27.34
CA ASN A 905 20.81 30.50 26.22
C ASN A 905 22.34 30.38 26.27
N ILE A 906 22.95 30.06 25.13
CA ILE A 906 24.40 30.11 24.94
C ILE A 906 24.74 31.09 23.83
N GLU A 907 25.83 31.83 23.99
CA GLU A 907 26.38 32.67 22.94
C GLU A 907 27.54 31.94 22.26
N VAL A 908 27.46 31.72 20.95
CA VAL A 908 28.54 31.10 20.16
C VAL A 908 28.85 31.99 18.97
N ASN A 909 30.06 32.55 18.92
CA ASN A 909 30.52 33.47 17.86
C ASN A 909 29.58 34.66 17.61
N GLY A 910 29.05 35.29 18.67
CA GLY A 910 28.15 36.45 18.56
C GLY A 910 26.70 36.11 18.17
N THR A 911 26.32 34.83 18.22
CA THR A 911 24.96 34.36 17.96
C THR A 911 24.39 33.74 19.24
N ASP A 912 23.26 34.27 19.71
CA ASP A 912 22.49 33.68 20.82
C ASP A 912 21.72 32.45 20.34
N ILE A 913 21.90 31.35 21.06
CA ILE A 913 21.29 30.06 20.75
C ILE A 913 20.56 29.57 21.99
N GLU A 914 19.24 29.50 21.88
CA GLU A 914 18.40 28.91 22.91
C GLU A 914 18.48 27.38 22.84
N LEU A 915 18.82 26.74 23.96
CA LEU A 915 18.81 25.29 24.16
C LEU A 915 17.55 24.89 24.93
N ASN A 916 16.83 23.90 24.39
CA ASN A 916 15.63 23.30 24.96
C ASN A 916 15.67 21.77 24.78
N SER A 917 14.64 21.06 25.22
CA SER A 917 14.56 19.59 25.16
C SER A 917 14.61 19.01 23.74
N GLU A 918 14.23 19.77 22.71
CA GLU A 918 14.32 19.33 21.31
C GLU A 918 15.73 19.45 20.74
N LYS A 919 16.50 20.43 21.22
CA LYS A 919 17.84 20.76 20.72
C LYS A 919 18.95 19.99 21.44
N LEU A 920 18.66 19.36 22.57
CA LEU A 920 19.61 18.61 23.39
C LEU A 920 19.21 17.14 23.50
N LEU A 921 20.22 16.26 23.51
CA LEU A 921 20.11 14.85 23.85
C LEU A 921 20.71 14.66 25.23
N ILE A 922 19.86 14.36 26.21
CA ILE A 922 20.28 14.11 27.58
C ILE A 922 20.42 12.59 27.75
N THR A 923 21.62 12.15 28.08
CA THR A 923 21.91 10.74 28.41
C THR A 923 22.38 10.67 29.85
N MET A 924 21.90 9.68 30.61
CA MET A 924 22.35 9.45 31.99
C MET A 924 23.28 8.24 31.99
N GLN A 925 24.41 8.34 32.70
CA GLN A 925 25.35 7.26 32.94
C GLN A 925 25.47 7.01 34.45
N GLY A 926 25.56 5.75 34.87
CA GLY A 926 25.77 5.43 36.28
C GLY A 926 27.14 5.91 36.78
N LEU A 927 27.21 6.34 38.04
CA LEU A 927 28.49 6.60 38.72
C LEU A 927 29.31 5.31 38.88
N GLU A 928 30.60 5.42 39.19
CA GLU A 928 31.44 4.25 39.46
C GLU A 928 30.81 3.39 40.57
N GLY A 929 30.67 2.07 40.31
CA GLY A 929 29.94 1.16 41.18
C GLY A 929 28.43 1.06 40.91
N TYR A 930 27.87 1.87 39.99
CA TYR A 930 26.44 1.88 39.66
C TYR A 930 26.19 1.76 38.16
N ALA A 931 25.14 1.01 37.78
CA ALA A 931 24.71 0.90 36.40
C ALA A 931 23.30 1.45 36.24
N PHE A 932 23.09 2.34 35.25
CA PHE A 932 21.82 3.01 35.05
C PHE A 932 21.16 2.62 33.72
N ALA A 933 19.83 2.54 33.73
CA ALA A 933 18.99 2.57 32.54
C ALA A 933 17.69 3.30 32.84
N GLY A 934 17.14 4.02 31.86
CA GLY A 934 15.86 4.71 32.00
C GLY A 934 15.11 4.83 30.69
N GLU A 935 13.79 4.94 30.79
CA GLU A 935 12.84 5.13 29.71
C GLU A 935 11.68 6.00 30.24
N GLY A 936 11.42 7.16 29.60
CA GLY A 936 10.42 8.12 30.07
C GLY A 936 10.73 8.67 31.47
N GLU A 937 9.76 8.60 32.38
CA GLU A 937 9.90 8.99 33.80
C GLU A 937 10.46 7.86 34.69
N MET A 938 10.64 6.65 34.15
CA MET A 938 11.09 5.49 34.89
C MET A 938 12.59 5.28 34.71
N GLY A 939 13.30 5.17 35.83
CA GLY A 939 14.73 4.90 35.88
C GLY A 939 15.05 3.79 36.87
N VAL A 940 16.11 3.05 36.57
CA VAL A 940 16.64 1.98 37.40
C VAL A 940 18.15 2.17 37.55
N VAL A 941 18.63 2.08 38.79
CA VAL A 941 20.07 2.01 39.12
C VAL A 941 20.36 0.68 39.80
N LEU A 942 21.39 -0.02 39.35
CA LEU A 942 21.90 -1.23 39.96
C LEU A 942 23.19 -0.94 40.72
N ASP A 943 23.31 -1.41 41.95
CA ASP A 943 24.58 -1.51 42.64
C ASP A 943 25.38 -2.68 42.04
N THR A 944 26.53 -2.36 41.44
CA THR A 944 27.40 -3.32 40.78
C THR A 944 28.48 -3.89 41.70
N THR A 945 28.46 -3.53 42.98
CA THR A 945 29.39 -4.04 44.00
C THR A 945 29.13 -5.52 44.28
N ILE A 946 30.08 -6.38 43.91
CA ILE A 946 29.99 -7.84 44.13
C ILE A 946 30.75 -8.20 45.41
N THR A 947 30.01 -8.52 46.48
CA THR A 947 30.57 -9.07 47.72
C THR A 947 31.04 -10.52 47.52
N GLN A 948 31.85 -11.04 48.45
CA GLN A 948 32.34 -12.42 48.39
C GLN A 948 31.18 -13.45 48.40
N GLU A 949 30.12 -13.19 49.16
CA GLU A 949 28.92 -14.04 49.21
C GLU A 949 28.16 -14.04 47.88
N LEU A 950 27.93 -12.86 47.27
CA LEU A 950 27.29 -12.76 45.96
C LEU A 950 28.13 -13.43 44.87
N ARG A 951 29.46 -13.38 44.97
CA ARG A 951 30.38 -14.07 44.05
C ARG A 951 30.23 -15.59 44.14
N GLU A 952 30.20 -16.14 45.35
CA GLU A 952 30.00 -17.58 45.58
C GLU A 952 28.66 -18.06 45.03
N GLU A 953 27.57 -17.33 45.30
CA GLU A 953 26.25 -17.64 44.71
C GLU A 953 26.26 -17.57 43.17
N GLY A 954 27.00 -16.60 42.60
CA GLY A 954 27.17 -16.48 41.16
C GLY A 954 27.88 -17.70 40.55
N HIS A 955 28.87 -18.28 41.25
CA HIS A 955 29.50 -19.53 40.84
C HIS A 955 28.51 -20.70 40.90
N VAL A 956 27.72 -20.83 41.97
CA VAL A 956 26.70 -21.89 42.11
C VAL A 956 25.69 -21.83 40.96
N ARG A 957 25.15 -20.65 40.63
CA ARG A 957 24.18 -20.50 39.53
C ARG A 957 24.77 -20.82 38.14
N GLU A 958 26.04 -20.49 37.91
CA GLU A 958 26.72 -20.86 36.67
C GLU A 958 26.97 -22.38 36.61
N ILE A 959 27.32 -23.02 37.73
CA ILE A 959 27.47 -24.48 37.84
C ILE A 959 26.15 -25.19 37.55
N LEU A 960 25.04 -24.76 38.18
CA LEU A 960 23.70 -25.28 37.91
C LEU A 960 23.35 -25.19 36.42
N SER A 961 23.66 -24.06 35.78
CA SER A 961 23.45 -23.91 34.34
C SER A 961 24.28 -24.89 33.51
N LYS A 962 25.53 -25.19 33.89
CA LYS A 962 26.36 -26.15 33.17
C LYS A 962 25.80 -27.57 33.30
N ILE A 963 25.39 -27.96 34.51
CA ILE A 963 24.76 -29.26 34.78
C ILE A 963 23.49 -29.41 33.92
N GLN A 964 22.61 -28.41 33.93
CA GLN A 964 21.36 -28.46 33.15
C GLN A 964 21.60 -28.47 31.64
N ASN A 965 22.59 -27.73 31.14
CA ASN A 965 22.98 -27.80 29.73
C ASN A 965 23.51 -29.19 29.35
N MET A 966 24.34 -29.79 30.20
CA MET A 966 24.87 -31.15 29.98
C MET A 966 23.75 -32.19 29.97
N ARG A 967 22.75 -32.07 30.84
CA ARG A 967 21.55 -32.93 30.80
C ARG A 967 20.85 -32.81 29.45
N LYS A 968 20.64 -31.59 28.96
CA LYS A 968 19.98 -31.32 27.67
C LYS A 968 20.79 -31.84 26.47
N GLU A 969 22.09 -31.59 26.44
CA GLU A 969 23.00 -32.05 25.38
C GLU A 969 23.11 -33.57 25.35
N SER A 970 22.97 -34.22 26.51
CA SER A 970 22.97 -35.68 26.66
C SER A 970 21.60 -36.31 26.41
N GLY A 971 20.59 -35.52 26.01
CA GLY A 971 19.24 -35.98 25.69
C GLY A 971 18.43 -36.49 26.88
N PHE A 972 18.77 -36.07 28.11
CA PHE A 972 18.04 -36.50 29.30
C PHE A 972 16.67 -35.83 29.34
N GLU A 973 15.67 -36.58 29.78
CA GLU A 973 14.38 -36.03 30.12
C GLU A 973 14.51 -35.21 31.41
N VAL A 974 13.67 -34.20 31.55
CA VAL A 974 13.80 -33.27 32.68
C VAL A 974 13.51 -33.94 34.03
N ALA A 975 12.74 -35.04 34.04
CA ALA A 975 12.46 -35.83 35.24
C ALA A 975 13.58 -36.83 35.62
N ASP A 976 14.60 -37.00 34.78
CA ASP A 976 15.66 -38.01 35.01
C ASP A 976 16.48 -37.70 36.28
N LYS A 977 16.74 -38.71 37.10
CA LYS A 977 17.67 -38.60 38.23
C LYS A 977 19.11 -38.79 37.75
N ILE A 978 20.05 -38.05 38.34
CA ILE A 978 21.44 -38.06 37.90
C ILE A 978 22.44 -38.21 39.05
N ASN A 979 23.67 -38.62 38.71
CA ASN A 979 24.86 -38.37 39.52
C ASN A 979 25.69 -37.26 38.88
N ILE A 980 26.31 -36.42 39.70
CA ILE A 980 27.20 -35.33 39.24
C ILE A 980 28.62 -35.68 39.65
N TYR A 981 29.56 -35.64 38.70
CA TYR A 981 30.98 -35.85 38.98
C TYR A 981 31.74 -34.53 38.82
N VAL A 982 32.53 -34.16 39.83
CA VAL A 982 33.25 -32.89 39.89
C VAL A 982 34.74 -33.10 40.21
N SER A 983 35.63 -32.41 39.51
CA SER A 983 37.07 -32.39 39.81
C SER A 983 37.80 -31.17 39.23
N GLY A 984 39.06 -30.97 39.61
CA GLY A 984 40.03 -30.14 38.90
C GLY A 984 40.07 -28.66 39.31
N ASN A 985 39.32 -28.25 40.33
CA ASN A 985 39.37 -26.89 40.88
C ASN A 985 38.92 -26.85 42.35
N GLU A 986 39.87 -26.78 43.28
CA GLU A 986 39.60 -26.81 44.73
C GLU A 986 38.68 -25.66 45.20
N MET A 987 38.81 -24.47 44.61
CA MET A 987 37.98 -23.31 44.97
C MET A 987 36.51 -23.55 44.62
N LEU A 988 36.24 -24.02 43.39
CA LEU A 988 34.88 -24.35 42.96
C LEU A 988 34.34 -25.61 43.64
N GLU A 989 35.17 -26.62 43.92
CA GLU A 989 34.78 -27.81 44.67
C GLU A 989 34.32 -27.46 46.09
N ASN A 990 35.02 -26.55 46.77
CA ASN A 990 34.63 -26.07 48.09
C ASN A 990 33.31 -25.29 48.06
N ILE A 991 33.05 -24.52 46.99
CA ILE A 991 31.76 -23.85 46.78
C ILE A 991 30.65 -24.90 46.56
N ILE A 992 30.89 -25.94 45.75
CA ILE A 992 29.90 -27.00 45.51
C ILE A 992 29.59 -27.74 46.82
N LYS A 993 30.60 -28.06 47.65
CA LYS A 993 30.39 -28.67 48.97
C LYS A 993 29.55 -27.79 49.89
N LYS A 994 29.78 -26.47 49.88
CA LYS A 994 29.02 -25.50 50.68
C LYS A 994 27.54 -25.44 50.27
N PHE A 995 27.21 -25.69 49.00
CA PHE A 995 25.86 -25.60 48.44
C PHE A 995 25.33 -26.96 47.92
N GLU A 996 25.84 -28.06 48.46
CA GLU A 996 25.62 -29.41 47.93
C GLU A 996 24.14 -29.81 47.91
N GLU A 997 23.43 -29.58 49.01
CA GLU A 997 21.98 -29.86 49.13
C GLU A 997 21.15 -29.08 48.10
N GLN A 998 21.49 -27.81 47.89
CA GLN A 998 20.78 -26.95 46.92
C GLN A 998 21.03 -27.42 45.50
N ILE A 999 22.29 -27.72 45.16
CA ILE A 999 22.67 -28.20 43.82
C ILE A 999 21.99 -29.54 43.53
N ALA A 1000 21.97 -30.45 44.50
CA ALA A 1000 21.33 -31.75 44.36
C ALA A 1000 19.82 -31.61 44.12
N LYS A 1001 19.15 -30.77 44.91
CA LYS A 1001 17.70 -30.49 44.78
C LYS A 1001 17.36 -29.89 43.40
N ASP A 1002 18.09 -28.85 42.97
CA ASP A 1002 17.79 -28.11 41.75
C ASP A 1002 18.14 -28.86 40.45
N THR A 1003 18.90 -29.96 40.57
CA THR A 1003 19.35 -30.76 39.42
C THR A 1003 18.82 -32.19 39.45
N LEU A 1004 17.97 -32.54 40.42
CA LEU A 1004 17.51 -33.91 40.67
C LEU A 1004 18.69 -34.90 40.80
N ALA A 1005 19.81 -34.45 41.37
CA ALA A 1005 20.96 -35.30 41.59
C ALA A 1005 20.78 -36.12 42.86
N VAL A 1006 21.12 -37.41 42.77
CA VAL A 1006 21.09 -38.34 43.90
C VAL A 1006 22.42 -38.31 44.65
N GLU A 1007 23.53 -38.11 43.93
CA GLU A 1007 24.88 -38.04 44.51
C GLU A 1007 25.77 -37.05 43.75
N ILE A 1008 26.65 -36.35 44.49
CA ILE A 1008 27.72 -35.51 43.94
C ILE A 1008 29.07 -36.13 44.32
N VAL A 1009 29.80 -36.65 43.33
CA VAL A 1009 31.04 -37.40 43.50
C VAL A 1009 32.25 -36.53 43.19
N TYR A 1010 33.13 -36.34 44.18
CA TYR A 1010 34.36 -35.55 44.04
C TYR A 1010 35.56 -36.43 43.69
N GLY A 1011 36.25 -36.12 42.59
CA GLY A 1011 37.46 -36.84 42.18
C GLY A 1011 37.24 -38.31 41.78
N GLY A 1012 36.00 -38.70 41.48
CA GLY A 1012 35.64 -40.04 41.00
C GLY A 1012 36.19 -40.33 39.60
N ASN A 1013 36.18 -41.61 39.20
CA ASN A 1013 36.62 -42.00 37.86
C ASN A 1013 35.43 -41.87 36.87
N ALA A 1014 35.39 -40.77 36.10
CA ALA A 1014 34.33 -40.46 35.15
C ALA A 1014 34.87 -39.78 33.88
N ASN A 1015 34.08 -39.77 32.81
CA ASN A 1015 34.40 -39.03 31.58
C ASN A 1015 34.04 -37.56 31.73
N TYR A 1016 34.95 -36.80 32.34
CA TYR A 1016 34.79 -35.37 32.57
C TYR A 1016 34.80 -34.54 31.28
N GLN A 1017 33.99 -33.49 31.25
CA GLN A 1017 34.13 -32.39 30.31
C GLN A 1017 34.66 -31.15 31.05
N GLU A 1018 35.54 -30.38 30.41
CA GLU A 1018 36.04 -29.13 30.96
C GLU A 1018 35.06 -27.98 30.65
N VAL A 1019 34.52 -27.37 31.70
CA VAL A 1019 33.57 -26.25 31.59
C VAL A 1019 34.15 -24.99 32.24
N LYS A 1020 33.85 -23.83 31.66
CA LYS A 1020 34.18 -22.53 32.26
C LYS A 1020 33.05 -22.02 33.15
N VAL A 1021 33.35 -21.79 34.42
CA VAL A 1021 32.47 -21.22 35.44
C VAL A 1021 32.99 -19.83 35.82
N ASN A 1022 32.36 -18.77 35.28
CA ASN A 1022 32.73 -17.37 35.54
C ASN A 1022 34.23 -17.03 35.36
N GLY A 1023 34.92 -17.70 34.44
CA GLY A 1023 36.33 -17.49 34.13
C GLY A 1023 37.27 -18.58 34.64
N GLU A 1024 36.80 -19.38 35.60
CA GLU A 1024 37.53 -20.50 36.18
C GLU A 1024 37.21 -21.83 35.46
N ASN A 1025 38.18 -22.72 35.31
CA ASN A 1025 37.95 -24.05 34.71
C ASN A 1025 37.50 -25.05 35.79
N LEU A 1026 36.52 -25.89 35.45
CA LEU A 1026 36.04 -26.99 36.28
C LEU A 1026 35.87 -28.24 35.41
N LYS A 1027 36.25 -29.41 35.90
CA LYS A 1027 35.90 -30.69 35.27
C LYS A 1027 34.58 -31.17 35.85
N LEU A 1028 33.57 -31.31 34.99
CA LEU A 1028 32.20 -31.65 35.36
C LEU A 1028 31.65 -32.70 34.40
N THR A 1029 30.84 -33.64 34.88
CA THR A 1029 30.01 -34.49 34.03
C THR A 1029 28.77 -34.98 34.78
N VAL A 1030 27.75 -35.43 34.04
CA VAL A 1030 26.49 -35.94 34.57
C VAL A 1030 26.24 -37.35 34.05
N GLU A 1031 25.74 -38.22 34.90
CA GLU A 1031 25.38 -39.60 34.56
C GLU A 1031 23.91 -39.84 34.93
N LYS A 1032 23.12 -40.37 33.99
CA LYS A 1032 21.71 -40.72 34.24
C LYS A 1032 21.63 -42.02 35.03
N LEU A 1033 20.72 -42.07 36.01
CA LEU A 1033 20.40 -43.26 36.80
C LEU A 1033 19.31 -44.11 36.18
#